data_AF-A0A2E8I763-F1
#
_entry.id   AF-A0A2E8I763-F1
#
_cell.length_a   1.000
_cell.length_b   1.000
_cell.length_c   1.000
_cell.angle_alpha   90.00
_cell.angle_beta   90.00
_cell.angle_gamma   90.00
#
_symmetry.space_group_name_H-M   'P 1'
#
loop_
_entity.id
_entity.type
_entity.pdbx_description
1 polymer ?
#
loop_
_entity_poly.entity_id
_entity_poly.type
_entity_poly.pdbx_seq_one_letter_code
_entity_poly.pdbx_strand_id
1 'polypeptide(L)'
;MDTPSVFQPHRLSDKRGVKETIRLPWDTQKLPTDKDAYHVYKIGQLPPSTFGIQTSISQWTDLATVANENNLLIDLYVQNGRVLAKSLTYIMVSKNRTVIIAVRAHKSLPLLNEQRLYIRFYHNSYISSDRSAPHPNAFIHIEGGIVDTPQKRLTLLNAFYNYQNEPGHVRLMKNGYEHGYLAPADVELDDVIEFTYQSTVTRVVDFLIKDLPTFHSTLDSKLKYLLHPPKGVTNRIDYHDDIDILLLVPSETRADKFKGVYYHFNTKEAIRMVTHHDYSIPSIHVDTFLNDHDEWLNTNNAILRLYIKESGYDRPLVLEDNRIHEMYKLDDDAIVNVLTGVNSSVNVWNAAHLEASSYPAIMRYEEVAGEVPRVVDSTPFTDLVVDTLGYNALVKVLGDSPVETVEDGGVDEVKLPVLYQSDATVYEYTEDGRLLGFYYHAQGAEYYPRHPETKRVEMVRGKMSKDIDQDLNYTYVDHDVNKEYRFYVLTAVDESEVEGEWIDVTGNDAYYAVEDDRIIWKVDTRLSTPLVRSNAAGIGFSVPLNVTAGVITVPLVANFNKDGEEVTNEPIVLPFGKVDVWLNGYPLIRKIDYHLTDSNIVVITNKSWVVEGQQQLVTVRATGHLTPEMGEDVDYEIGHIRHGKLSRNNRFDVRDDRSFRVVANGALKVPSELSFAEDDSSVNIADVREGAPYIIEYNHPPMWELKDHRNYVNRESAAVIDNQLSNLLSDLLPEAQLSAPIAVTERYVLYSPLMSAMIIDMVNKRLTALDGRMTDKDIEGIVHPYLVYLPYDPTQLDLAKDLVSIHPHCYREVVSVTIHEYSVLDRISRLYLNGRVDLTQFVCVGA
;
A
#
# COMPACT_ATOMS: atom_id res chain seq x y z
N MET A 1 -23.62 -3.24 8.01
CA MET A 1 -22.70 -2.72 9.03
C MET A 1 -23.21 -3.16 10.40
N ASP A 2 -22.32 -3.64 11.25
CA ASP A 2 -22.64 -4.03 12.62
C ASP A 2 -23.15 -2.82 13.41
N THR A 3 -24.04 -3.06 14.36
CA THR A 3 -24.66 -1.99 15.16
C THR A 3 -24.48 -2.25 16.66
N PRO A 4 -23.25 -2.17 17.19
CA PRO A 4 -23.07 -2.18 18.64
C PRO A 4 -23.66 -0.90 19.23
N SER A 5 -24.43 -1.05 20.30
CA SER A 5 -24.97 0.08 21.05
C SER A 5 -24.94 -0.21 22.53
N VAL A 6 -24.27 0.64 23.30
CA VAL A 6 -24.16 0.53 24.76
C VAL A 6 -24.99 1.63 25.40
N PHE A 7 -25.89 1.25 26.30
CA PHE A 7 -26.69 2.18 27.09
C PHE A 7 -26.37 2.03 28.57
N GLN A 8 -26.45 3.16 29.28
CA GLN A 8 -26.57 3.19 30.74
C GLN A 8 -28.03 3.57 31.09
N PRO A 9 -28.93 2.59 31.29
CA PRO A 9 -30.34 2.88 31.52
C PRO A 9 -30.58 3.69 32.81
N HIS A 10 -31.56 4.59 32.77
CA HIS A 10 -31.95 5.38 33.94
C HIS A 10 -32.90 4.60 34.85
N ARG A 11 -32.58 4.50 36.14
CA ARG A 11 -33.42 3.76 37.09
C ARG A 11 -34.73 4.50 37.37
N LEU A 12 -35.84 3.78 37.32
CA LEU A 12 -37.18 4.25 37.69
C LEU A 12 -37.65 3.75 39.05
N SER A 13 -37.24 2.53 39.44
CA SER A 13 -37.58 1.96 40.74
C SER A 13 -36.69 2.52 41.87
N ASP A 14 -37.11 2.38 43.11
CA ASP A 14 -36.25 2.65 44.26
C ASP A 14 -35.01 1.73 44.30
N LYS A 15 -34.02 2.10 45.13
CA LYS A 15 -32.80 1.29 45.35
C LYS A 15 -33.10 -0.13 45.84
N ARG A 16 -34.24 -0.36 46.51
CA ARG A 16 -34.67 -1.69 46.99
C ARG A 16 -35.47 -2.50 45.96
N GLY A 17 -35.71 -1.94 44.78
CA GLY A 17 -36.63 -2.50 43.80
C GLY A 17 -38.09 -2.24 44.15
N VAL A 18 -39.00 -2.72 43.30
CA VAL A 18 -40.46 -2.56 43.43
C VAL A 18 -41.17 -3.90 43.13
N LYS A 19 -42.36 -4.10 43.69
CA LYS A 19 -43.22 -5.27 43.46
C LYS A 19 -44.55 -4.86 42.83
N GLU A 20 -45.20 -5.81 42.16
CA GLU A 20 -46.54 -5.69 41.53
C GLU A 20 -46.65 -4.66 40.40
N THR A 21 -46.37 -3.37 40.66
CA THR A 21 -46.52 -2.29 39.68
C THR A 21 -45.43 -1.23 39.79
N ILE A 22 -45.10 -0.58 38.67
CA ILE A 22 -44.27 0.63 38.62
C ILE A 22 -45.10 1.79 38.07
N ARG A 23 -45.03 2.94 38.77
CA ARG A 23 -45.70 4.17 38.33
C ARG A 23 -44.78 4.92 37.38
N LEU A 24 -45.22 5.10 36.14
CA LEU A 24 -44.63 5.97 35.15
C LEU A 24 -45.33 7.34 35.21
N PRO A 25 -44.77 8.42 34.61
CA PRO A 25 -45.34 9.77 34.70
C PRO A 25 -46.83 9.87 34.30
N TRP A 26 -47.30 9.02 33.38
CA TRP A 26 -48.67 9.06 32.86
C TRP A 26 -49.31 7.67 32.72
N ASP A 27 -48.71 6.62 33.30
CA ASP A 27 -49.20 5.24 33.21
C ASP A 27 -48.76 4.43 34.44
N THR A 28 -49.44 3.31 34.72
CA THR A 28 -49.02 2.35 35.75
C THR A 28 -48.88 0.99 35.10
N GLN A 29 -47.66 0.45 35.11
CA GLN A 29 -47.35 -0.81 34.46
C GLN A 29 -47.25 -1.93 35.51
N LYS A 30 -47.98 -3.03 35.31
CA LYS A 30 -47.78 -4.26 36.08
C LYS A 30 -46.42 -4.85 35.76
N LEU A 31 -45.69 -5.34 36.75
CA LEU A 31 -44.39 -6.01 36.60
C LEU A 31 -44.58 -7.43 36.03
N PRO A 32 -43.50 -8.10 35.56
CA PRO A 32 -43.63 -9.42 34.94
C PRO A 32 -44.26 -10.48 35.85
N THR A 33 -44.02 -10.40 37.17
CA THR A 33 -44.70 -11.22 38.18
C THR A 33 -45.11 -10.36 39.38
N ASP A 34 -46.12 -10.83 40.12
CA ASP A 34 -46.63 -10.10 41.30
C ASP A 34 -45.80 -10.36 42.58
N LYS A 35 -45.04 -11.47 42.63
CA LYS A 35 -44.33 -11.92 43.86
C LYS A 35 -42.90 -11.40 43.95
N ASP A 36 -42.25 -11.23 42.82
CA ASP A 36 -40.83 -10.89 42.75
C ASP A 36 -40.59 -9.38 42.84
N ALA A 37 -39.42 -9.01 43.34
CA ALA A 37 -38.96 -7.63 43.33
C ALA A 37 -38.15 -7.37 42.05
N TYR A 38 -38.39 -6.24 41.40
CA TYR A 38 -37.71 -5.83 40.18
C TYR A 38 -37.02 -4.48 40.36
N HIS A 39 -35.84 -4.34 39.78
CA HIS A 39 -35.25 -3.05 39.48
C HIS A 39 -35.67 -2.63 38.06
N VAL A 40 -36.39 -1.52 37.96
CA VAL A 40 -36.94 -1.04 36.69
C VAL A 40 -36.11 0.12 36.19
N TYR A 41 -35.78 0.09 34.90
CA TYR A 41 -34.99 1.09 34.21
C TYR A 41 -35.68 1.55 32.92
N LYS A 42 -35.32 2.74 32.45
CA LYS A 42 -35.74 3.34 31.19
C LYS A 42 -34.51 3.55 30.30
N ILE A 43 -34.60 3.12 29.04
CA ILE A 43 -33.63 3.51 28.00
C ILE A 43 -34.05 4.85 27.40
N GLY A 44 -35.29 4.95 26.89
CA GLY A 44 -35.75 6.15 26.20
C GLY A 44 -36.94 5.90 25.27
N GLN A 45 -37.30 6.92 24.48
CA GLN A 45 -38.29 6.81 23.40
C GLN A 45 -37.58 6.55 22.07
N LEU A 46 -36.89 5.42 22.00
CA LEU A 46 -36.17 4.98 20.81
C LEU A 46 -36.93 3.80 20.19
N PRO A 47 -37.10 3.75 18.86
CA PRO A 47 -37.68 2.58 18.19
C PRO A 47 -36.86 1.32 18.51
N PRO A 48 -37.49 0.18 18.88
CA PRO A 48 -36.76 -1.07 19.14
C PRO A 48 -35.88 -1.54 17.97
N SER A 49 -36.28 -1.22 16.73
CA SER A 49 -35.51 -1.50 15.52
C SER A 49 -34.14 -0.81 15.51
N THR A 50 -33.98 0.31 16.22
CA THR A 50 -32.68 0.99 16.40
C THR A 50 -31.67 0.10 17.14
N PHE A 51 -32.12 -0.90 17.88
CA PHE A 51 -31.29 -1.85 18.62
C PHE A 51 -31.29 -3.26 18.02
N GLY A 52 -31.79 -3.42 16.79
CA GLY A 52 -31.91 -4.73 16.14
C GLY A 52 -33.09 -5.59 16.62
N ILE A 53 -34.04 -5.01 17.37
CA ILE A 53 -35.24 -5.73 17.81
C ILE A 53 -36.37 -5.49 16.81
N GLN A 54 -36.74 -6.53 16.07
CA GLN A 54 -37.84 -6.53 15.10
C GLN A 54 -39.14 -7.11 15.69
N THR A 55 -39.03 -7.93 16.74
CA THR A 55 -40.20 -8.54 17.38
C THR A 55 -41.01 -7.53 18.21
N SER A 56 -42.33 -7.76 18.28
CA SER A 56 -43.23 -6.87 19.02
C SER A 56 -43.12 -7.12 20.53
N ILE A 57 -42.54 -6.16 21.24
CA ILE A 57 -42.34 -6.20 22.71
C ILE A 57 -43.35 -5.30 23.44
N SER A 58 -44.64 -5.41 23.09
CA SER A 58 -45.72 -4.62 23.72
C SER A 58 -46.13 -5.11 25.13
N GLN A 59 -45.62 -6.28 25.52
CA GLN A 59 -45.75 -6.87 26.85
C GLN A 59 -44.35 -7.19 27.38
N TRP A 60 -44.23 -7.54 28.66
CA TRP A 60 -42.95 -7.98 29.22
C TRP A 60 -42.52 -9.29 28.57
N THR A 61 -41.44 -9.22 27.80
CA THR A 61 -40.76 -10.38 27.20
C THR A 61 -39.37 -10.49 27.82
N ASP A 62 -38.95 -11.70 28.19
CA ASP A 62 -37.60 -11.88 28.73
C ASP A 62 -36.54 -11.67 27.63
N LEU A 63 -35.36 -11.20 28.02
CA LEU A 63 -34.32 -10.84 27.07
C LEU A 63 -33.68 -12.04 26.36
N ALA A 64 -33.77 -13.26 26.92
CA ALA A 64 -33.30 -14.45 26.22
C ALA A 64 -34.21 -14.78 25.03
N THR A 65 -35.53 -14.72 25.22
CA THR A 65 -36.51 -14.84 24.13
C THR A 65 -36.29 -13.76 23.07
N VAL A 66 -36.11 -12.49 23.46
CA VAL A 66 -35.85 -11.40 22.50
C VAL A 66 -34.55 -11.63 21.72
N ALA A 67 -33.47 -12.05 22.39
CA ALA A 67 -32.20 -12.36 21.73
C ALA A 67 -32.35 -13.49 20.69
N ASN A 68 -32.99 -14.58 21.08
CA ASN A 68 -33.18 -15.77 20.24
C ASN A 68 -34.06 -15.47 19.02
N GLU A 69 -35.18 -14.75 19.19
CA GLU A 69 -36.09 -14.45 18.07
C GLU A 69 -35.51 -13.46 17.05
N ASN A 70 -34.51 -12.65 17.45
CA ASN A 70 -33.93 -11.61 16.60
C ASN A 70 -32.48 -11.91 16.18
N ASN A 71 -31.90 -13.05 16.56
CA ASN A 71 -30.46 -13.32 16.42
C ASN A 71 -29.59 -12.15 16.92
N LEU A 72 -29.94 -11.62 18.09
CA LEU A 72 -29.35 -10.41 18.65
C LEU A 72 -28.55 -10.73 19.92
N LEU A 73 -27.29 -10.31 19.99
CA LEU A 73 -26.50 -10.43 21.22
C LEU A 73 -26.93 -9.32 22.18
N ILE A 74 -27.37 -9.71 23.37
CA ILE A 74 -27.72 -8.79 24.44
C ILE A 74 -26.88 -9.10 25.67
N ASP A 75 -26.06 -8.15 26.10
CA ASP A 75 -25.24 -8.29 27.31
C ASP A 75 -25.67 -7.27 28.36
N LEU A 76 -26.00 -7.79 29.54
CA LEU A 76 -26.32 -6.98 30.71
C LEU A 76 -25.24 -7.19 31.75
N TYR A 77 -24.64 -6.10 32.17
CA TYR A 77 -23.51 -6.14 33.08
C TYR A 77 -23.47 -4.90 33.97
N VAL A 78 -22.67 -4.98 35.01
CA VAL A 78 -22.32 -3.89 35.91
C VAL A 78 -20.87 -3.46 35.68
N GLN A 79 -20.47 -2.34 36.27
CA GLN A 79 -19.14 -1.74 36.06
C GLN A 79 -17.97 -2.69 36.33
N ASN A 80 -18.10 -3.63 37.27
CA ASN A 80 -17.04 -4.59 37.57
C ASN A 80 -17.06 -5.83 36.65
N GLY A 81 -17.84 -5.84 35.57
CA GLY A 81 -17.82 -6.92 34.58
C GLY A 81 -18.62 -8.16 34.97
N ARG A 82 -19.27 -8.17 36.14
CA ARG A 82 -20.26 -9.20 36.44
C ARG A 82 -21.49 -9.01 35.55
N VAL A 83 -22.00 -10.12 35.03
CA VAL A 83 -23.14 -10.15 34.10
C VAL A 83 -24.45 -10.51 34.80
N LEU A 84 -25.59 -10.15 34.20
CA LEU A 84 -26.93 -10.46 34.68
C LEU A 84 -27.61 -11.45 33.73
N ALA A 85 -28.48 -12.30 34.28
CA ALA A 85 -29.24 -13.26 33.49
C ALA A 85 -30.29 -12.55 32.62
N LYS A 86 -30.26 -12.82 31.32
CA LYS A 86 -31.24 -12.36 30.34
C LYS A 86 -32.60 -13.01 30.57
N SER A 87 -32.61 -14.29 30.95
CA SER A 87 -33.81 -15.05 31.35
C SER A 87 -34.50 -14.51 32.60
N LEU A 88 -33.83 -13.67 33.40
CA LEU A 88 -34.41 -13.00 34.58
C LEU A 88 -34.59 -11.49 34.38
N THR A 89 -34.41 -11.03 33.15
CA THR A 89 -34.57 -9.63 32.78
C THR A 89 -35.60 -9.49 31.67
N TYR A 90 -36.52 -8.55 31.82
CA TYR A 90 -37.63 -8.36 30.91
C TYR A 90 -37.57 -6.99 30.26
N ILE A 91 -37.95 -6.90 29.00
CA ILE A 91 -38.07 -5.66 28.24
C ILE A 91 -39.50 -5.46 27.76
N MET A 92 -39.93 -4.21 27.68
CA MET A 92 -41.16 -3.85 26.98
C MET A 92 -41.13 -2.42 26.45
N VAL A 93 -41.97 -2.16 25.45
CA VAL A 93 -42.32 -0.83 24.97
C VAL A 93 -43.65 -0.42 25.60
N SER A 94 -43.61 0.61 26.46
CA SER A 94 -44.84 1.14 27.07
C SER A 94 -45.75 1.82 26.04
N LYS A 95 -47.01 2.09 26.41
CA LYS A 95 -47.96 2.83 25.56
C LYS A 95 -47.43 4.19 25.10
N ASN A 96 -46.56 4.81 25.89
CA ASN A 96 -45.89 6.08 25.56
C ASN A 96 -44.61 5.90 24.73
N ARG A 97 -44.47 4.75 24.05
CA ARG A 97 -43.33 4.38 23.20
C ARG A 97 -41.98 4.42 23.91
N THR A 98 -41.98 4.26 25.24
CA THR A 98 -40.75 4.25 26.04
C THR A 98 -40.32 2.81 26.25
N VAL A 99 -39.06 2.52 25.91
CA VAL A 99 -38.42 1.23 26.20
C VAL A 99 -38.02 1.20 27.66
N ILE A 100 -38.56 0.23 28.39
CA ILE A 100 -38.27 -0.02 29.80
C ILE A 100 -37.79 -1.46 30.00
N ILE A 101 -36.94 -1.64 31.00
CA ILE A 101 -36.35 -2.93 31.37
C ILE A 101 -36.67 -3.19 32.85
N ALA A 102 -37.06 -4.41 33.20
CA ALA A 102 -37.24 -4.87 34.56
C ALA A 102 -36.27 -6.04 34.84
N VAL A 103 -35.28 -5.81 35.71
CA VAL A 103 -34.32 -6.83 36.14
C VAL A 103 -34.82 -7.44 37.45
N ARG A 104 -35.07 -8.75 37.49
CA ARG A 104 -35.49 -9.45 38.70
C ARG A 104 -34.37 -9.42 39.74
N ALA A 105 -34.67 -8.98 40.95
CA ALA A 105 -33.71 -9.01 42.04
C ALA A 105 -33.44 -10.46 42.48
N HIS A 106 -32.16 -10.83 42.57
CA HIS A 106 -31.74 -12.15 43.01
C HIS A 106 -30.44 -12.04 43.82
N LYS A 107 -30.34 -12.75 44.95
CA LYS A 107 -29.21 -12.61 45.89
C LYS A 107 -27.86 -12.98 45.30
N SER A 108 -27.85 -13.93 44.35
CA SER A 108 -26.62 -14.42 43.71
C SER A 108 -26.16 -13.55 42.54
N LEU A 109 -26.98 -12.61 42.07
CA LEU A 109 -26.66 -11.70 40.97
C LEU A 109 -26.07 -10.38 41.50
N PRO A 110 -25.44 -9.57 40.63
CA PRO A 110 -24.91 -8.26 41.00
C PRO A 110 -25.93 -7.36 41.71
N LEU A 111 -25.46 -6.67 42.77
CA LEU A 111 -26.27 -5.81 43.62
C LEU A 111 -26.57 -4.48 42.92
N LEU A 112 -27.72 -4.44 42.25
CA LEU A 112 -28.16 -3.27 41.52
C LEU A 112 -28.52 -2.09 42.41
N ASN A 113 -28.65 -2.18 43.73
CA ASN A 113 -28.85 -1.02 44.61
C ASN A 113 -27.63 -0.08 44.67
N GLU A 114 -26.45 -0.62 44.38
CA GLU A 114 -25.14 0.05 44.50
C GLU A 114 -24.45 0.24 43.15
N GLN A 115 -24.64 -0.73 42.24
CA GLN A 115 -23.99 -0.72 40.94
C GLN A 115 -24.85 -0.12 39.83
N ARG A 116 -24.18 0.47 38.83
CA ARG A 116 -24.81 0.98 37.61
C ARG A 116 -25.01 -0.18 36.64
N LEU A 117 -26.21 -0.25 36.06
CA LEU A 117 -26.55 -1.19 35.01
C LEU A 117 -26.10 -0.64 33.66
N TYR A 118 -25.48 -1.50 32.86
CA TYR A 118 -25.20 -1.28 31.45
C TYR A 118 -25.86 -2.38 30.62
N ILE A 119 -26.28 -2.04 29.41
CA ILE A 119 -26.81 -2.98 28.43
C ILE A 119 -26.17 -2.71 27.08
N ARG A 120 -25.62 -3.76 26.46
CA ARG A 120 -25.11 -3.75 25.09
C ARG A 120 -26.06 -4.54 24.21
N PHE A 121 -26.44 -3.95 23.09
CA PHE A 121 -27.07 -4.64 21.96
C PHE A 121 -26.03 -4.73 20.85
N TYR A 122 -25.90 -5.90 20.22
CA TYR A 122 -25.01 -6.10 19.10
C TYR A 122 -25.65 -7.05 18.09
N HIS A 123 -25.88 -6.53 16.90
CA HIS A 123 -26.34 -7.28 15.74
C HIS A 123 -25.15 -7.50 14.80
N ASN A 124 -24.79 -8.76 14.57
CA ASN A 124 -23.73 -9.12 13.65
C ASN A 124 -24.28 -9.15 12.21
N SER A 125 -23.75 -8.30 11.34
CA SER A 125 -24.13 -8.13 9.95
C SER A 125 -23.73 -9.30 9.05
N TYR A 126 -22.80 -10.17 9.49
CA TYR A 126 -22.51 -11.46 8.84
C TYR A 126 -23.76 -12.30 8.67
N ILE A 127 -24.62 -12.34 9.69
CA ILE A 127 -25.87 -13.12 9.72
C ILE A 127 -26.80 -12.73 8.57
N SER A 128 -26.77 -11.46 8.16
CA SER A 128 -27.57 -10.93 7.05
C SER A 128 -26.84 -10.93 5.70
N SER A 129 -25.60 -11.41 5.64
CA SER A 129 -24.78 -11.41 4.42
C SER A 129 -24.87 -12.73 3.66
N ASP A 130 -24.61 -12.70 2.35
CA ASP A 130 -24.53 -13.92 1.53
C ASP A 130 -23.45 -14.90 2.02
N ARG A 131 -22.42 -14.40 2.73
CA ARG A 131 -21.35 -15.21 3.32
C ARG A 131 -21.85 -16.16 4.42
N SER A 132 -23.02 -15.89 5.00
CA SER A 132 -23.64 -16.76 6.00
C SER A 132 -24.43 -17.93 5.41
N ALA A 133 -24.67 -17.96 4.09
CA ALA A 133 -25.46 -19.01 3.43
C ALA A 133 -25.00 -20.46 3.73
N PRO A 134 -23.71 -20.76 3.95
CA PRO A 134 -23.26 -22.09 4.36
C PRO A 134 -23.59 -22.48 5.82
N HIS A 135 -24.11 -21.56 6.65
CA HIS A 135 -24.40 -21.75 8.07
C HIS A 135 -25.92 -21.75 8.33
N PRO A 136 -26.63 -22.89 8.17
CA PRO A 136 -28.09 -22.96 8.26
C PRO A 136 -28.67 -22.98 9.69
N ASN A 137 -27.84 -22.88 10.74
CA ASN A 137 -28.25 -23.05 12.14
C ASN A 137 -28.57 -21.71 12.85
N ALA A 138 -29.19 -21.79 14.03
CA ALA A 138 -29.44 -20.62 14.88
C ALA A 138 -28.12 -19.88 15.18
N PHE A 139 -28.08 -18.59 14.85
CA PHE A 139 -26.84 -17.83 14.99
C PHE A 139 -26.52 -17.49 16.44
N ILE A 140 -27.58 -17.24 17.23
CA ILE A 140 -27.51 -16.97 18.67
C ILE A 140 -28.57 -17.83 19.37
N HIS A 141 -28.18 -18.52 20.44
CA HIS A 141 -29.12 -19.22 21.31
C HIS A 141 -28.78 -18.96 22.78
N ILE A 142 -29.78 -18.59 23.56
CA ILE A 142 -29.66 -18.25 24.98
C ILE A 142 -30.69 -19.05 25.77
N GLU A 143 -30.22 -19.75 26.79
CA GLU A 143 -31.07 -20.53 27.68
C GLU A 143 -30.53 -20.47 29.12
N GLY A 144 -31.43 -20.27 30.07
CA GLY A 144 -31.04 -20.12 31.48
C GLY A 144 -32.20 -19.98 32.45
N GLY A 145 -31.85 -19.73 33.71
CA GLY A 145 -32.77 -19.38 34.78
C GLY A 145 -32.26 -19.81 36.16
N ILE A 146 -33.13 -19.65 37.16
CA ILE A 146 -32.85 -20.10 38.54
C ILE A 146 -32.96 -21.63 38.61
N VAL A 147 -31.97 -22.29 39.19
CA VAL A 147 -31.92 -23.72 39.42
C VAL A 147 -32.77 -24.07 40.65
N ASP A 148 -34.06 -24.33 40.45
CA ASP A 148 -35.02 -24.66 41.51
C ASP A 148 -35.14 -26.18 41.77
N THR A 149 -34.70 -27.01 40.82
CA THR A 149 -34.76 -28.47 40.89
C THR A 149 -33.47 -29.12 40.37
N PRO A 150 -33.09 -30.31 40.89
CA PRO A 150 -31.96 -31.07 40.35
C PRO A 150 -32.11 -31.44 38.87
N GLN A 151 -33.35 -31.62 38.39
CA GLN A 151 -33.62 -31.90 36.98
C GLN A 151 -33.28 -30.69 36.10
N LYS A 152 -33.70 -29.48 36.49
CA LYS A 152 -33.39 -28.25 35.74
C LYS A 152 -31.89 -28.00 35.63
N ARG A 153 -31.14 -28.28 36.71
CA ARG A 153 -29.67 -28.25 36.70
C ARG A 153 -29.09 -29.15 35.61
N LEU A 154 -29.54 -30.41 35.55
CA LEU A 154 -29.05 -31.36 34.55
C LEU A 154 -29.47 -30.94 33.13
N THR A 155 -30.68 -30.44 32.95
CA THR A 155 -31.15 -29.95 31.64
C THR A 155 -30.28 -28.81 31.12
N LEU A 156 -30.02 -27.77 31.93
CA LEU A 156 -29.21 -26.61 31.51
C LEU A 156 -27.75 -27.00 31.22
N LEU A 157 -27.14 -27.83 32.07
CA LEU A 157 -25.76 -28.28 31.85
C LEU A 157 -25.65 -29.16 30.61
N ASN A 158 -26.58 -30.10 30.41
CA ASN A 158 -26.59 -30.94 29.20
C ASN A 158 -26.78 -30.11 27.93
N ALA A 159 -27.68 -29.11 27.95
CA ALA A 159 -27.88 -28.20 26.83
C ALA A 159 -26.59 -27.42 26.51
N PHE A 160 -25.94 -26.84 27.52
CA PHE A 160 -24.63 -26.19 27.37
C PHE A 160 -23.59 -27.12 26.72
N TYR A 161 -23.42 -28.34 27.24
CA TYR A 161 -22.44 -29.28 26.71
C TYR A 161 -22.77 -29.77 25.29
N ASN A 162 -24.06 -29.83 24.92
CA ASN A 162 -24.45 -30.12 23.55
C ASN A 162 -24.01 -28.99 22.60
N TYR A 163 -24.32 -27.73 22.94
CA TYR A 163 -23.90 -26.57 22.14
C TYR A 163 -22.38 -26.38 22.12
N GLN A 164 -21.65 -26.82 23.14
CA GLN A 164 -20.20 -26.79 23.13
C GLN A 164 -19.57 -27.68 22.04
N ASN A 165 -20.31 -28.68 21.54
CA ASN A 165 -19.86 -29.54 20.44
C ASN A 165 -20.29 -29.00 19.05
N GLU A 166 -21.04 -27.91 18.99
CA GLU A 166 -21.46 -27.27 17.74
C GLU A 166 -20.40 -26.27 17.25
N PRO A 167 -20.31 -26.01 15.93
CA PRO A 167 -19.42 -24.98 15.39
C PRO A 167 -19.77 -23.59 15.93
N GLY A 168 -18.77 -22.88 16.47
CA GLY A 168 -18.94 -21.58 17.11
C GLY A 168 -18.37 -21.60 18.52
N HIS A 169 -18.95 -20.79 19.40
CA HIS A 169 -18.56 -20.76 20.80
C HIS A 169 -19.76 -20.61 21.74
N VAL A 170 -19.66 -21.17 22.94
CA VAL A 170 -20.68 -21.06 23.98
C VAL A 170 -20.08 -20.50 25.27
N ARG A 171 -20.71 -19.47 25.82
CA ARG A 171 -20.33 -18.81 27.07
C ARG A 171 -21.30 -19.21 28.16
N LEU A 172 -20.81 -19.70 29.30
CA LEU A 172 -21.62 -20.13 30.44
C LEU A 172 -21.49 -19.15 31.60
N MET A 173 -22.61 -18.68 32.11
CA MET A 173 -22.70 -17.81 33.26
C MET A 173 -23.26 -18.55 34.46
N LYS A 174 -22.59 -18.41 35.61
CA LYS A 174 -23.09 -18.81 36.93
C LYS A 174 -23.02 -17.62 37.87
N ASN A 175 -24.16 -17.21 38.44
CA ASN A 175 -24.24 -16.16 39.47
C ASN A 175 -23.51 -14.86 39.07
N GLY A 176 -23.55 -14.52 37.79
CA GLY A 176 -22.94 -13.32 37.22
C GLY A 176 -21.44 -13.39 36.94
N TYR A 177 -20.81 -14.55 37.10
CA TYR A 177 -19.46 -14.83 36.62
C TYR A 177 -19.51 -15.76 35.43
N GLU A 178 -18.60 -15.59 34.49
CA GLU A 178 -18.42 -16.53 33.38
C GLU A 178 -17.60 -17.72 33.85
N HIS A 179 -17.97 -18.90 33.39
CA HIS A 179 -17.33 -20.16 33.73
C HIS A 179 -17.10 -21.00 32.49
N GLY A 180 -16.05 -21.82 32.56
CA GLY A 180 -15.88 -22.94 31.64
C GLY A 180 -16.69 -24.15 32.09
N TYR A 181 -16.06 -25.32 32.06
CA TYR A 181 -16.65 -26.56 32.55
C TYR A 181 -17.17 -26.46 34.00
N LEU A 182 -18.41 -26.88 34.23
CA LEU A 182 -19.05 -27.01 35.55
C LEU A 182 -19.58 -28.43 35.77
N ALA A 183 -19.10 -29.12 36.80
CA ALA A 183 -19.69 -30.38 37.22
C ALA A 183 -21.08 -30.13 37.84
N PRO A 184 -22.01 -31.11 37.82
CA PRO A 184 -23.29 -30.96 38.52
C PRO A 184 -23.15 -30.67 40.02
N ALA A 185 -22.04 -31.08 40.65
CA ALA A 185 -21.72 -30.77 42.03
C ALA A 185 -21.26 -29.31 42.24
N ASP A 186 -20.78 -28.64 41.19
CA ASP A 186 -20.41 -27.22 41.23
C ASP A 186 -21.64 -26.30 41.16
N VAL A 187 -22.86 -26.83 40.96
CA VAL A 187 -24.12 -26.05 40.82
C VAL A 187 -25.13 -26.47 41.90
N GLU A 188 -25.51 -25.51 42.74
CA GLU A 188 -26.43 -25.67 43.85
C GLU A 188 -27.86 -25.26 43.48
N LEU A 189 -28.84 -25.64 44.32
CA LEU A 189 -30.18 -25.08 44.20
C LEU A 189 -30.14 -23.59 44.53
N ASP A 190 -30.96 -22.80 43.84
CA ASP A 190 -31.00 -21.33 43.90
C ASP A 190 -29.83 -20.63 43.20
N ASP A 191 -28.91 -21.36 42.56
CA ASP A 191 -27.95 -20.76 41.63
C ASP A 191 -28.67 -20.26 40.36
N VAL A 192 -28.14 -19.20 39.75
CA VAL A 192 -28.59 -18.71 38.45
C VAL A 192 -27.59 -19.16 37.39
N ILE A 193 -28.05 -19.95 36.42
CA ILE A 193 -27.26 -20.47 35.32
C ILE A 193 -27.85 -20.00 34.00
N GLU A 194 -27.03 -19.52 33.08
CA GLU A 194 -27.44 -19.15 31.72
C GLU A 194 -26.26 -19.34 30.77
N PHE A 195 -26.51 -19.90 29.59
CA PHE A 195 -25.49 -19.93 28.54
C PHE A 195 -25.93 -19.14 27.31
N THR A 196 -24.95 -18.61 26.59
CA THR A 196 -25.11 -17.93 25.30
C THR A 196 -24.25 -18.66 24.28
N TYR A 197 -24.87 -19.27 23.28
CA TYR A 197 -24.21 -19.84 22.12
C TYR A 197 -24.19 -18.83 20.97
N GLN A 198 -23.06 -18.76 20.27
CA GLN A 198 -22.82 -17.88 19.13
C GLN A 198 -22.06 -18.66 18.05
N SER A 199 -22.73 -18.92 16.92
CA SER A 199 -22.12 -19.63 15.80
C SER A 199 -21.06 -18.81 15.04
N THR A 200 -21.09 -17.48 15.16
CA THR A 200 -20.20 -16.59 14.40
C THR A 200 -18.80 -16.46 14.99
N VAL A 201 -18.56 -16.95 16.20
CA VAL A 201 -17.21 -16.93 16.80
C VAL A 201 -16.35 -17.99 16.13
N THR A 202 -15.29 -17.56 15.44
CA THR A 202 -14.40 -18.48 14.69
C THR A 202 -13.02 -18.61 15.32
N ARG A 203 -12.62 -17.65 16.17
CA ARG A 203 -11.31 -17.68 16.83
C ARG A 203 -11.42 -17.30 18.30
N VAL A 204 -10.70 -18.05 19.13
CA VAL A 204 -10.52 -17.78 20.56
C VAL A 204 -9.03 -17.66 20.82
N VAL A 205 -8.59 -16.51 21.35
CA VAL A 205 -7.16 -16.21 21.55
C VAL A 205 -6.93 -15.78 22.98
N ASP A 206 -5.93 -16.37 23.63
CA ASP A 206 -5.61 -16.14 25.04
C ASP A 206 -4.28 -15.42 25.18
N PHE A 207 -4.27 -14.40 26.04
CA PHE A 207 -3.08 -13.66 26.42
C PHE A 207 -2.89 -13.71 27.92
N LEU A 208 -1.70 -14.05 28.38
CA LEU A 208 -1.36 -13.97 29.81
C LEU A 208 -0.99 -12.53 30.15
N ILE A 209 -1.73 -11.88 31.04
CA ILE A 209 -1.63 -10.42 31.23
C ILE A 209 -0.22 -9.97 31.63
N LYS A 210 0.47 -10.72 32.49
CA LYS A 210 1.84 -10.39 32.90
C LYS A 210 2.87 -10.39 31.76
N ASP A 211 2.56 -11.06 30.65
CA ASP A 211 3.46 -11.20 29.50
C ASP A 211 3.07 -10.23 28.37
N LEU A 212 1.97 -9.48 28.52
CA LEU A 212 1.52 -8.54 27.51
C LEU A 212 2.48 -7.35 27.38
N PRO A 213 2.95 -7.05 26.16
CA PRO A 213 3.73 -5.85 25.93
C PRO A 213 2.89 -4.60 26.16
N THR A 214 3.56 -3.49 26.51
CA THR A 214 2.91 -2.21 26.75
C THR A 214 3.53 -1.11 25.91
N PHE A 215 2.73 -0.09 25.60
CA PHE A 215 3.17 1.13 24.94
C PHE A 215 2.38 2.35 25.44
N HIS A 216 2.93 3.54 25.26
CA HIS A 216 2.20 4.78 25.53
C HIS A 216 1.44 5.22 24.29
N SER A 217 0.11 5.19 24.35
CA SER A 217 -0.78 5.63 23.26
C SER A 217 -0.67 7.12 23.05
N THR A 218 -0.34 7.55 21.83
CA THR A 218 -0.39 8.96 21.43
C THR A 218 -1.84 9.43 21.34
N LEU A 219 -2.73 8.59 20.80
CA LEU A 219 -4.14 8.93 20.55
C LEU A 219 -4.92 9.20 21.85
N ASP A 220 -4.75 8.33 22.86
CA ASP A 220 -5.51 8.41 24.12
C ASP A 220 -4.67 8.94 25.30
N SER A 221 -3.38 9.23 25.10
CA SER A 221 -2.43 9.69 26.13
C SER A 221 -2.36 8.78 27.37
N LYS A 222 -2.36 7.45 27.15
CA LYS A 222 -2.47 6.42 28.21
C LYS A 222 -1.52 5.26 27.96
N LEU A 223 -1.08 4.61 29.04
CA LEU A 223 -0.37 3.33 28.95
C LEU A 223 -1.36 2.21 28.59
N LYS A 224 -1.05 1.46 27.53
CA LYS A 224 -1.90 0.40 27.00
C LYS A 224 -1.16 -0.92 26.86
N TYR A 225 -1.89 -2.02 26.98
CA TYR A 225 -1.44 -3.33 26.53
C TYR A 225 -1.67 -3.45 25.02
N LEU A 226 -0.70 -4.05 24.32
CA LEU A 226 -0.82 -4.43 22.91
C LEU A 226 -1.29 -5.89 22.82
N LEU A 227 -2.31 -6.13 21.99
CA LEU A 227 -2.86 -7.45 21.72
C LEU A 227 -2.62 -7.77 20.24
N HIS A 228 -1.68 -8.68 19.97
CA HIS A 228 -1.42 -9.24 18.65
C HIS A 228 -1.93 -10.69 18.61
N PRO A 229 -3.12 -10.95 18.08
CA PRO A 229 -3.55 -12.32 17.88
C PRO A 229 -2.69 -12.96 16.76
N PRO A 230 -2.27 -14.23 16.90
CA PRO A 230 -1.46 -14.91 15.89
C PRO A 230 -2.10 -14.82 14.51
N LYS A 231 -1.31 -14.63 13.45
CA LYS A 231 -1.86 -14.43 12.10
C LYS A 231 -2.81 -15.57 11.69
N GLY A 232 -3.96 -15.19 11.16
CA GLY A 232 -4.91 -16.11 10.55
C GLY A 232 -4.51 -16.55 9.14
N VAL A 233 -5.27 -17.46 8.54
CA VAL A 233 -5.09 -17.86 7.13
C VAL A 233 -5.58 -16.77 6.16
N THR A 234 -6.46 -15.89 6.63
CA THR A 234 -7.04 -14.79 5.85
C THR A 234 -6.61 -13.43 6.40
N ASN A 235 -5.95 -12.61 5.59
CA ASN A 235 -5.59 -11.23 5.92
C ASN A 235 -6.78 -10.31 5.67
N ARG A 236 -7.69 -10.21 6.65
CA ARG A 236 -8.87 -9.33 6.60
C ARG A 236 -8.95 -8.47 7.86
N ILE A 237 -9.68 -7.36 7.76
CA ILE A 237 -9.96 -6.51 8.93
C ILE A 237 -10.89 -7.26 9.88
N ASP A 238 -10.40 -7.57 11.09
CA ASP A 238 -11.20 -8.08 12.20
C ASP A 238 -11.46 -6.90 13.14
N TYR A 239 -12.51 -6.13 12.87
CA TYR A 239 -12.77 -4.87 13.58
C TYR A 239 -13.22 -5.12 15.04
N HIS A 240 -12.84 -4.23 15.96
CA HIS A 240 -13.02 -4.46 17.40
C HIS A 240 -14.49 -4.63 17.84
N ASP A 241 -15.47 -4.17 17.05
CA ASP A 241 -16.89 -4.36 17.35
C ASP A 241 -17.31 -5.84 17.30
N ASP A 242 -16.61 -6.64 16.51
CA ASP A 242 -16.84 -8.08 16.34
C ASP A 242 -16.11 -8.90 17.43
N ILE A 243 -15.52 -8.25 18.43
CA ILE A 243 -14.72 -8.89 19.48
C ILE A 243 -15.44 -8.79 20.82
N ASP A 244 -15.44 -9.89 21.59
CA ASP A 244 -15.74 -9.84 23.03
C ASP A 244 -14.49 -10.21 23.83
N ILE A 245 -14.32 -9.57 24.99
CA ILE A 245 -13.17 -9.80 25.87
C ILE A 245 -13.62 -10.36 27.21
N LEU A 246 -12.93 -11.40 27.66
CA LEU A 246 -13.10 -12.02 28.96
C LEU A 246 -11.79 -11.99 29.75
N LEU A 247 -11.84 -11.54 31.01
CA LEU A 247 -10.74 -11.68 31.96
C LEU A 247 -11.01 -12.92 32.82
N LEU A 248 -10.12 -13.90 32.81
CA LEU A 248 -10.35 -15.19 33.47
C LEU A 248 -9.12 -15.74 34.19
N VAL A 249 -9.36 -16.67 35.11
CA VAL A 249 -8.33 -17.51 35.72
C VAL A 249 -8.67 -18.97 35.41
N PRO A 250 -7.78 -19.71 34.71
CA PRO A 250 -7.98 -21.12 34.45
C PRO A 250 -7.80 -21.94 35.74
N SER A 251 -8.46 -23.09 35.81
CA SER A 251 -8.25 -24.04 36.89
C SER A 251 -6.96 -24.81 36.68
N GLU A 252 -6.16 -24.95 37.73
CA GLU A 252 -4.97 -25.82 37.73
C GLU A 252 -5.31 -27.30 37.49
N THR A 253 -6.56 -27.70 37.74
CA THR A 253 -6.98 -29.11 37.68
C THR A 253 -7.54 -29.52 36.32
N ARG A 254 -8.00 -28.57 35.49
CA ARG A 254 -8.68 -28.86 34.22
C ARG A 254 -8.64 -27.64 33.29
N ALA A 255 -8.13 -27.81 32.07
CA ALA A 255 -7.86 -26.73 31.13
C ALA A 255 -9.11 -25.98 30.62
N ASP A 256 -10.25 -26.66 30.49
CA ASP A 256 -11.54 -26.06 30.07
C ASP A 256 -12.36 -25.52 31.25
N LYS A 257 -11.88 -25.64 32.51
CA LYS A 257 -12.53 -25.08 33.71
C LYS A 257 -11.87 -23.76 34.04
N PHE A 258 -12.65 -22.70 34.13
CA PHE A 258 -12.18 -21.37 34.53
C PHE A 258 -13.28 -20.59 35.25
N LYS A 259 -12.90 -19.44 35.82
CA LYS A 259 -13.81 -18.40 36.31
C LYS A 259 -13.37 -17.06 35.71
N GLY A 260 -14.30 -16.23 35.26
CA GLY A 260 -14.00 -14.96 34.62
C GLY A 260 -15.08 -13.89 34.74
N VAL A 261 -14.73 -12.68 34.32
CA VAL A 261 -15.56 -11.48 34.28
C VAL A 261 -15.48 -10.82 32.91
N TYR A 262 -16.61 -10.29 32.43
CA TYR A 262 -16.71 -9.66 31.11
C TYR A 262 -16.01 -8.29 31.12
N TYR A 263 -15.07 -8.10 30.20
CA TYR A 263 -14.44 -6.80 29.99
C TYR A 263 -15.29 -5.96 29.04
N HIS A 264 -15.78 -4.82 29.52
CA HIS A 264 -16.77 -4.03 28.80
C HIS A 264 -16.19 -2.82 28.04
N PHE A 265 -16.86 -2.42 26.96
CA PHE A 265 -16.48 -1.28 26.11
C PHE A 265 -17.34 -0.03 26.38
N ASN A 266 -17.47 0.35 27.66
CA ASN A 266 -18.30 1.51 28.04
C ASN A 266 -17.73 2.85 27.57
N THR A 267 -16.46 2.90 27.16
CA THR A 267 -15.79 4.08 26.60
C THR A 267 -15.16 3.73 25.25
N LYS A 268 -15.06 4.70 24.34
CA LYS A 268 -14.48 4.49 23.00
C LYS A 268 -13.00 4.07 23.02
N GLU A 269 -12.30 4.36 24.12
CA GLU A 269 -10.88 4.04 24.36
C GLU A 269 -10.67 2.66 24.99
N ALA A 270 -11.74 1.95 25.40
CA ALA A 270 -11.64 0.66 26.08
C ALA A 270 -10.98 -0.41 25.21
N ILE A 271 -11.08 -0.27 23.89
CA ILE A 271 -10.32 -1.00 22.89
C ILE A 271 -10.08 -0.07 21.70
N ARG A 272 -8.92 -0.14 21.06
CA ARG A 272 -8.63 0.51 19.77
C ARG A 272 -8.06 -0.49 18.78
N MET A 273 -8.27 -0.24 17.49
CA MET A 273 -7.46 -0.85 16.43
C MET A 273 -6.06 -0.24 16.45
N VAL A 274 -5.04 -1.08 16.33
CA VAL A 274 -3.66 -0.67 16.05
C VAL A 274 -3.35 -0.92 14.57
N THR A 275 -3.79 -2.04 14.03
CA THR A 275 -3.72 -2.38 12.60
C THR A 275 -5.09 -2.90 12.12
N HIS A 276 -5.13 -3.69 11.05
CA HIS A 276 -6.31 -4.43 10.63
C HIS A 276 -6.67 -5.60 11.57
N HIS A 277 -5.71 -6.09 12.35
CA HIS A 277 -5.85 -7.30 13.19
C HIS A 277 -5.30 -7.15 14.62
N ASP A 278 -4.58 -6.06 14.90
CA ASP A 278 -4.00 -5.78 16.22
C ASP A 278 -4.88 -4.81 17.02
N TYR A 279 -4.89 -4.98 18.34
CA TYR A 279 -5.68 -4.15 19.24
C TYR A 279 -4.86 -3.58 20.39
N SER A 280 -5.38 -2.51 21.00
CA SER A 280 -4.84 -1.97 22.24
C SER A 280 -5.94 -1.81 23.28
N ILE A 281 -5.59 -1.99 24.56
CA ILE A 281 -6.51 -1.77 25.69
C ILE A 281 -5.82 -0.99 26.82
N PRO A 282 -6.52 -0.07 27.53
CA PRO A 282 -5.91 0.68 28.62
C PRO A 282 -5.55 -0.20 29.82
N SER A 283 -4.28 -0.15 30.25
CA SER A 283 -3.77 -0.91 31.40
C SER A 283 -4.56 -0.62 32.68
N ILE A 284 -4.79 0.67 32.96
CA ILE A 284 -5.58 1.12 34.13
C ILE A 284 -7.00 0.56 34.12
N HIS A 285 -7.62 0.39 32.94
CA HIS A 285 -8.96 -0.18 32.86
C HIS A 285 -8.94 -1.66 33.24
N VAL A 286 -7.96 -2.42 32.77
CA VAL A 286 -7.71 -3.81 33.20
C VAL A 286 -7.44 -3.88 34.71
N ASP A 287 -6.56 -3.03 35.23
CA ASP A 287 -6.22 -2.99 36.66
C ASP A 287 -7.44 -2.73 37.55
N THR A 288 -8.41 -1.95 37.06
CA THR A 288 -9.67 -1.71 37.78
C THR A 288 -10.46 -3.02 37.95
N PHE A 289 -10.56 -3.86 36.91
CA PHE A 289 -11.20 -5.17 37.02
C PHE A 289 -10.44 -6.13 37.94
N LEU A 290 -9.10 -6.12 37.90
CA LEU A 290 -8.26 -6.92 38.76
C LEU A 290 -8.47 -6.54 40.23
N ASN A 291 -8.48 -5.24 40.54
CA ASN A 291 -8.70 -4.73 41.90
C ASN A 291 -10.12 -5.02 42.41
N ASP A 292 -11.14 -4.95 41.56
CA ASP A 292 -12.52 -5.27 41.92
C ASP A 292 -12.74 -6.79 42.23
N HIS A 293 -11.76 -7.66 41.90
CA HIS A 293 -11.82 -9.12 42.05
C HIS A 293 -10.53 -9.74 42.62
N ASP A 294 -9.76 -8.95 43.37
CA ASP A 294 -8.41 -9.27 43.84
C ASP A 294 -8.28 -10.61 44.61
N GLU A 295 -9.37 -11.06 45.26
CA GLU A 295 -9.46 -12.34 45.95
C GLU A 295 -9.10 -13.56 45.07
N TRP A 296 -9.32 -13.49 43.76
CA TRP A 296 -9.06 -14.61 42.85
C TRP A 296 -8.47 -14.22 41.49
N LEU A 297 -8.64 -12.98 41.04
CA LEU A 297 -8.17 -12.46 39.76
C LEU A 297 -7.04 -11.43 39.99
N ASN A 298 -5.84 -11.69 39.48
CA ASN A 298 -4.70 -10.77 39.61
C ASN A 298 -3.76 -10.87 38.39
N THR A 299 -2.84 -9.91 38.26
CA THR A 299 -1.94 -9.80 37.10
C THR A 299 -1.13 -11.08 36.81
N ASN A 300 -0.78 -11.87 37.84
CA ASN A 300 0.07 -13.05 37.67
C ASN A 300 -0.68 -14.27 37.12
N ASN A 301 -1.99 -14.36 37.36
CA ASN A 301 -2.82 -15.52 37.01
C ASN A 301 -3.92 -15.22 35.99
N ALA A 302 -4.16 -13.94 35.68
CA ALA A 302 -5.23 -13.51 34.80
C ALA A 302 -4.85 -13.68 33.32
N ILE A 303 -5.74 -14.34 32.59
CA ILE A 303 -5.73 -14.45 31.14
C ILE A 303 -6.78 -13.48 30.59
N LEU A 304 -6.39 -12.75 29.54
CA LEU A 304 -7.29 -12.02 28.68
C LEU A 304 -7.62 -12.89 27.46
N ARG A 305 -8.90 -13.22 27.29
CA ARG A 305 -9.40 -14.03 26.18
C ARG A 305 -10.20 -13.17 25.21
N LEU A 306 -9.85 -13.24 23.93
CA LEU A 306 -10.61 -12.66 22.83
C LEU A 306 -11.54 -13.72 22.22
N TYR A 307 -12.79 -13.35 21.99
CA TYR A 307 -13.73 -14.07 21.14
C TYR A 307 -13.94 -13.27 19.86
N ILE A 308 -13.31 -13.68 18.77
CA ILE A 308 -13.33 -12.99 17.48
C ILE A 308 -14.44 -13.60 16.62
N LYS A 309 -15.36 -12.76 16.15
CA LYS A 309 -16.50 -13.17 15.32
C LYS A 309 -16.23 -12.90 13.84
N GLU A 310 -16.89 -13.65 12.96
CA GLU A 310 -16.97 -13.30 11.55
C GLU A 310 -17.61 -11.92 11.38
N SER A 311 -16.93 -11.06 10.64
CA SER A 311 -17.44 -9.75 10.26
C SER A 311 -18.41 -9.87 9.07
N GLY A 312 -19.37 -8.95 8.98
CA GLY A 312 -20.28 -8.91 7.83
C GLY A 312 -19.62 -8.48 6.52
N TYR A 313 -18.50 -7.77 6.60
CA TYR A 313 -17.71 -7.43 5.43
C TYR A 313 -16.49 -8.35 5.30
N ASP A 314 -16.13 -8.67 4.06
CA ASP A 314 -14.85 -9.30 3.74
C ASP A 314 -13.92 -8.22 3.17
N ARG A 315 -13.15 -7.57 4.05
CA ARG A 315 -12.25 -6.47 3.68
C ARG A 315 -10.82 -6.96 3.84
N PRO A 316 -10.12 -7.29 2.74
CA PRO A 316 -8.74 -7.70 2.84
C PRO A 316 -7.86 -6.55 3.33
N LEU A 317 -6.67 -6.89 3.80
CA LEU A 317 -5.63 -5.90 4.02
C LEU A 317 -5.36 -5.14 2.71
N VAL A 318 -5.33 -3.82 2.79
CA VAL A 318 -5.10 -2.92 1.65
C VAL A 318 -3.71 -2.30 1.74
N LEU A 319 -3.25 -1.75 0.61
CA LEU A 319 -2.06 -0.91 0.57
C LEU A 319 -2.38 0.44 1.23
N GLU A 320 -1.52 0.90 2.13
CA GLU A 320 -1.70 2.11 2.94
C GLU A 320 -0.34 2.70 3.33
N ASP A 321 -0.33 3.96 3.80
CA ASP A 321 0.88 4.76 3.99
C ASP A 321 1.88 4.19 5.01
N ASN A 322 1.47 3.33 5.93
CA ASN A 322 2.40 2.70 6.87
C ASN A 322 2.99 1.38 6.33
N ARG A 323 2.59 0.93 5.13
CA ARG A 323 2.96 -0.35 4.51
C ARG A 323 2.86 -1.55 5.46
N ILE A 324 1.80 -1.64 6.27
CA ILE A 324 1.66 -2.79 7.21
C ILE A 324 1.54 -4.14 6.48
N HIS A 325 1.23 -4.16 5.18
CA HIS A 325 1.29 -5.38 4.36
C HIS A 325 2.72 -5.97 4.28
N GLU A 326 3.75 -5.12 4.30
CA GLU A 326 5.15 -5.57 4.41
C GLU A 326 5.46 -6.10 5.81
N MET A 327 4.97 -5.42 6.86
CA MET A 327 5.15 -5.87 8.25
C MET A 327 4.60 -7.29 8.46
N TYR A 328 3.46 -7.60 7.85
CA TYR A 328 2.79 -8.89 8.00
C TYR A 328 3.44 -10.05 7.23
N LYS A 329 4.50 -9.80 6.45
CA LYS A 329 5.40 -10.83 5.90
C LYS A 329 6.30 -11.44 7.00
N LEU A 330 6.58 -10.70 8.07
CA LEU A 330 7.35 -11.17 9.24
C LEU A 330 6.58 -12.22 10.05
N ASP A 331 7.25 -13.04 10.86
CA ASP A 331 6.58 -13.91 11.83
C ASP A 331 5.93 -13.13 12.99
N ASP A 332 5.04 -13.77 13.76
CA ASP A 332 4.26 -13.11 14.82
C ASP A 332 5.17 -12.48 15.90
N ASP A 333 6.29 -13.12 16.25
CA ASP A 333 7.23 -12.60 17.25
C ASP A 333 7.95 -11.34 16.74
N ALA A 334 8.38 -11.34 15.48
CA ALA A 334 8.98 -10.18 14.83
C ALA A 334 7.98 -9.02 14.70
N ILE A 335 6.71 -9.30 14.39
CA ILE A 335 5.64 -8.28 14.37
C ILE A 335 5.49 -7.63 15.75
N VAL A 336 5.41 -8.41 16.82
CA VAL A 336 5.30 -7.86 18.19
C VAL A 336 6.53 -7.02 18.55
N ASN A 337 7.73 -7.45 18.15
CA ASN A 337 8.96 -6.68 18.40
C ASN A 337 8.93 -5.32 17.70
N VAL A 338 8.58 -5.25 16.41
CA VAL A 338 8.51 -3.96 15.70
C VAL A 338 7.38 -3.07 16.22
N LEU A 339 6.22 -3.63 16.58
CA LEU A 339 5.10 -2.90 17.17
C LEU A 339 5.46 -2.26 18.53
N THR A 340 6.35 -2.88 19.28
CA THR A 340 6.81 -2.40 20.60
C THR A 340 8.06 -1.52 20.53
N GLY A 341 8.62 -1.32 19.34
CA GLY A 341 9.89 -0.60 19.14
C GLY A 341 11.11 -1.37 19.66
N VAL A 342 10.98 -2.68 19.90
CA VAL A 342 12.09 -3.55 20.31
C VAL A 342 12.86 -3.95 19.06
N ASN A 343 14.17 -3.69 19.03
CA ASN A 343 15.05 -3.97 17.89
C ASN A 343 14.63 -3.28 16.56
N SER A 344 13.78 -2.25 16.63
CA SER A 344 13.41 -1.42 15.48
C SER A 344 13.73 0.04 15.78
N SER A 345 14.54 0.67 14.93
CA SER A 345 14.70 2.14 14.92
C SER A 345 13.61 2.83 14.11
N VAL A 346 12.69 2.08 13.52
CA VAL A 346 11.67 2.57 12.60
C VAL A 346 10.37 2.81 13.36
N ASN A 347 10.02 4.08 13.54
CA ASN A 347 8.86 4.47 14.34
C ASN A 347 7.52 4.29 13.63
N VAL A 348 7.50 4.16 12.30
CA VAL A 348 6.25 4.06 11.51
C VAL A 348 5.45 2.80 11.84
N TRP A 349 6.10 1.75 12.35
CA TRP A 349 5.42 0.53 12.79
C TRP A 349 5.19 0.44 14.30
N ASN A 350 5.60 1.43 15.08
CA ASN A 350 5.32 1.41 16.51
C ASN A 350 3.80 1.50 16.74
N ALA A 351 3.28 0.72 17.71
CA ALA A 351 1.86 0.66 18.02
C ALA A 351 1.26 2.05 18.36
N ALA A 352 2.05 2.92 18.98
CA ALA A 352 1.65 4.30 19.30
C ALA A 352 1.39 5.16 18.05
N HIS A 353 2.18 4.94 16.99
CA HIS A 353 2.03 5.62 15.70
C HIS A 353 0.87 5.02 14.92
N LEU A 354 0.84 3.69 14.78
CA LEU A 354 -0.20 3.00 14.00
C LEU A 354 -1.60 3.19 14.58
N GLU A 355 -1.79 3.10 15.90
CA GLU A 355 -3.10 3.37 16.54
C GLU A 355 -3.64 4.77 16.21
N ALA A 356 -2.74 5.75 16.14
CA ALA A 356 -3.05 7.14 15.86
C ALA A 356 -3.13 7.47 14.36
N SER A 357 -2.72 6.55 13.48
CA SER A 357 -2.62 6.80 12.04
C SER A 357 -4.00 6.86 11.37
N SER A 358 -4.00 7.35 10.14
CA SER A 358 -5.16 7.50 9.27
C SER A 358 -5.86 6.17 8.97
N TYR A 359 -5.12 5.06 8.90
CA TYR A 359 -5.68 3.75 8.58
C TYR A 359 -6.68 3.22 9.65
N PRO A 360 -6.34 3.14 10.95
CA PRO A 360 -7.35 2.90 11.97
C PRO A 360 -8.39 4.03 12.11
N ALA A 361 -8.07 5.26 11.70
CA ALA A 361 -9.00 6.39 11.76
C ALA A 361 -10.13 6.28 10.74
N ILE A 362 -9.84 5.85 9.51
CA ILE A 362 -10.87 5.63 8.50
C ILE A 362 -11.75 4.42 8.85
N MET A 363 -11.19 3.38 9.49
CA MET A 363 -11.98 2.22 9.95
C MET A 363 -13.06 2.60 10.97
N ARG A 364 -12.75 3.55 11.86
CA ARG A 364 -13.65 4.05 12.90
C ARG A 364 -14.44 5.30 12.51
N TYR A 365 -14.42 5.66 11.23
CA TYR A 365 -15.13 6.85 10.75
C TYR A 365 -16.65 6.64 10.87
N GLU A 366 -17.30 7.37 11.77
CA GLU A 366 -18.74 7.32 11.99
C GLU A 366 -19.44 8.36 11.10
N GLU A 367 -20.23 7.93 10.10
CA GLU A 367 -21.18 8.82 9.42
C GLU A 367 -22.29 9.25 10.39
N VAL A 368 -22.62 10.54 10.44
CA VAL A 368 -23.70 11.04 11.31
C VAL A 368 -25.06 10.57 10.79
N ALA A 369 -25.63 9.55 11.43
CA ALA A 369 -26.96 9.04 11.07
C ALA A 369 -28.05 10.13 11.20
N GLY A 370 -28.67 10.49 10.07
CA GLY A 370 -29.79 11.44 10.01
C GLY A 370 -29.45 12.81 9.43
N GLU A 371 -28.17 13.12 9.18
CA GLU A 371 -27.84 14.05 8.11
C GLU A 371 -28.09 13.30 6.78
N VAL A 372 -28.72 13.96 5.79
CA VAL A 372 -28.66 13.50 4.38
C VAL A 372 -27.23 13.05 4.14
N PRO A 373 -26.94 11.88 3.52
CA PRO A 373 -25.57 11.46 3.28
C PRO A 373 -24.87 12.67 2.70
N ARG A 374 -24.03 13.32 3.50
CA ARG A 374 -23.16 14.35 2.97
C ARG A 374 -22.40 13.55 1.95
N VAL A 375 -22.56 13.95 0.69
CA VAL A 375 -21.90 13.30 -0.44
C VAL A 375 -20.53 12.90 0.04
N VAL A 376 -20.18 11.62 -0.13
CA VAL A 376 -18.91 11.01 0.32
C VAL A 376 -17.69 11.85 -0.17
N ASP A 377 -17.94 12.80 -1.08
CA ASP A 377 -17.12 13.95 -1.49
C ASP A 377 -17.00 15.11 -0.49
N SER A 378 -17.13 14.91 0.83
CA SER A 378 -16.75 15.98 1.76
C SER A 378 -15.22 16.05 1.80
N THR A 379 -14.63 17.22 1.53
CA THR A 379 -13.17 17.43 1.54
C THR A 379 -12.46 16.75 2.74
N PRO A 380 -12.99 16.77 3.97
CA PRO A 380 -12.35 16.09 5.10
C PRO A 380 -12.27 14.55 4.99
N PHE A 381 -13.26 13.91 4.37
CA PHE A 381 -13.22 12.46 4.16
C PHE A 381 -12.26 12.11 3.02
N THR A 382 -12.28 12.88 1.93
CA THR A 382 -11.30 12.73 0.85
C THR A 382 -9.87 12.91 1.36
N ASP A 383 -9.62 13.93 2.18
CA ASP A 383 -8.32 14.14 2.85
C ASP A 383 -7.92 12.91 3.67
N LEU A 384 -8.84 12.34 4.46
CA LEU A 384 -8.57 11.15 5.25
C LEU A 384 -8.26 9.92 4.37
N VAL A 385 -8.94 9.75 3.24
CA VAL A 385 -8.65 8.66 2.28
C VAL A 385 -7.28 8.84 1.64
N VAL A 386 -6.95 10.06 1.20
CA VAL A 386 -5.66 10.40 0.60
C VAL A 386 -4.53 10.16 1.61
N ASP A 387 -4.69 10.61 2.86
CA ASP A 387 -3.74 10.40 3.96
C ASP A 387 -3.65 8.94 4.41
N THR A 388 -4.72 8.15 4.25
CA THR A 388 -4.69 6.70 4.53
C THR A 388 -3.86 5.94 3.50
N LEU A 389 -4.06 6.25 2.22
CA LEU A 389 -3.35 5.58 1.14
C LEU A 389 -1.89 6.02 1.08
N GLY A 390 -1.62 7.31 1.27
CA GLY A 390 -0.28 7.87 1.09
C GLY A 390 0.16 7.86 -0.38
N TYR A 391 1.35 8.38 -0.67
CA TYR A 391 1.79 8.62 -2.05
C TYR A 391 1.85 7.35 -2.91
N ASN A 392 2.53 6.29 -2.43
CA ASN A 392 2.76 5.08 -3.21
C ASN A 392 1.44 4.38 -3.56
N ALA A 393 0.62 4.08 -2.55
CA ALA A 393 -0.65 3.39 -2.79
C ALA A 393 -1.63 4.24 -3.62
N LEU A 394 -1.60 5.59 -3.51
CA LEU A 394 -2.39 6.46 -4.39
C LEU A 394 -1.97 6.31 -5.85
N VAL A 395 -0.66 6.34 -6.13
CA VAL A 395 -0.15 6.13 -7.49
C VAL A 395 -0.56 4.74 -8.00
N LYS A 396 -0.47 3.71 -7.16
CA LYS A 396 -0.92 2.36 -7.52
C LYS A 396 -2.41 2.29 -7.83
N VAL A 397 -3.25 2.88 -6.99
CA VAL A 397 -4.72 2.84 -7.14
C VAL A 397 -5.20 3.68 -8.33
N LEU A 398 -4.60 4.86 -8.55
CA LEU A 398 -5.07 5.81 -9.55
C LEU A 398 -4.37 5.65 -10.91
N GLY A 399 -3.14 5.11 -10.94
CA GLY A 399 -2.25 5.18 -12.09
C GLY A 399 -1.31 3.97 -12.26
N ASP A 400 -1.77 2.75 -11.95
CA ASP A 400 -0.95 1.56 -12.21
C ASP A 400 -0.66 1.40 -13.71
N SER A 401 0.60 1.20 -14.08
CA SER A 401 1.05 1.11 -15.47
C SER A 401 2.42 0.42 -15.50
N PRO A 402 2.70 -0.51 -16.43
CA PRO A 402 1.87 -0.93 -17.57
C PRO A 402 0.70 -1.86 -17.17
N VAL A 403 -0.25 -2.05 -18.09
CA VAL A 403 -1.40 -2.96 -17.94
C VAL A 403 -1.59 -3.84 -19.18
N GLU A 404 -2.20 -5.01 -19.01
CA GLU A 404 -2.52 -5.93 -20.10
C GLU A 404 -3.86 -5.61 -20.76
N THR A 405 -4.03 -6.02 -22.01
CA THR A 405 -5.32 -5.96 -22.72
C THR A 405 -6.27 -7.05 -22.20
N VAL A 406 -7.56 -6.77 -22.19
CA VAL A 406 -8.62 -7.72 -21.87
C VAL A 406 -9.48 -7.93 -23.12
N GLU A 407 -9.83 -9.19 -23.42
CA GLU A 407 -10.79 -9.50 -24.49
C GLU A 407 -12.22 -9.26 -23.98
N ASP A 408 -12.93 -8.29 -24.59
CA ASP A 408 -14.37 -8.08 -24.35
C ASP A 408 -15.13 -8.06 -25.69
N GLY A 409 -16.19 -8.87 -25.79
CA GLY A 409 -17.01 -8.96 -26.99
C GLY A 409 -16.27 -9.33 -28.29
N GLY A 410 -15.06 -9.92 -28.20
CA GLY A 410 -14.20 -10.27 -29.34
C GLY A 410 -13.30 -9.13 -29.84
N VAL A 411 -13.12 -8.07 -29.04
CA VAL A 411 -12.18 -6.97 -29.29
C VAL A 411 -11.25 -6.86 -28.07
N ASP A 412 -9.95 -6.70 -28.33
CA ASP A 412 -9.00 -6.37 -27.26
C ASP A 412 -9.24 -4.92 -26.81
N GLU A 413 -9.48 -4.71 -25.52
CA GLU A 413 -9.62 -3.40 -24.90
C GLU A 413 -8.70 -3.24 -23.68
N VAL A 414 -8.45 -2.01 -23.28
CA VAL A 414 -7.74 -1.69 -22.03
C VAL A 414 -8.61 -0.77 -21.19
N LYS A 415 -8.80 -1.15 -19.92
CA LYS A 415 -9.43 -0.29 -18.92
C LYS A 415 -8.38 0.62 -18.31
N LEU A 416 -8.49 1.91 -18.61
CA LEU A 416 -7.51 2.90 -18.19
C LEU A 416 -7.69 3.26 -16.70
N PRO A 417 -6.61 3.25 -15.91
CA PRO A 417 -6.58 3.84 -14.58
C PRO A 417 -7.03 5.31 -14.62
N VAL A 418 -7.57 5.81 -13.50
CA VAL A 418 -8.18 7.14 -13.40
C VAL A 418 -7.27 8.24 -13.92
N LEU A 419 -5.97 8.21 -13.57
CA LEU A 419 -4.98 9.19 -14.02
C LEU A 419 -4.74 9.17 -15.53
N TYR A 420 -5.19 8.18 -16.28
CA TYR A 420 -4.94 8.09 -17.72
C TYR A 420 -6.22 8.21 -18.56
N GLN A 421 -7.38 8.45 -17.93
CA GLN A 421 -8.66 8.56 -18.64
C GLN A 421 -8.84 9.87 -19.42
N SER A 422 -7.92 10.83 -19.26
CA SER A 422 -7.91 12.11 -19.99
C SER A 422 -6.47 12.49 -20.31
N ASP A 423 -6.24 13.29 -21.36
CA ASP A 423 -4.94 13.89 -21.66
C ASP A 423 -3.74 12.96 -21.38
N ALA A 424 -3.74 11.77 -21.96
CA ALA A 424 -2.70 10.77 -21.76
C ALA A 424 -2.14 10.28 -23.10
N THR A 425 -0.95 9.69 -23.09
CA THR A 425 -0.39 9.00 -24.24
C THR A 425 -0.19 7.54 -23.90
N VAL A 426 -0.73 6.67 -24.76
CA VAL A 426 -0.68 5.22 -24.59
C VAL A 426 0.35 4.64 -25.55
N TYR A 427 1.30 3.88 -25.01
CA TYR A 427 2.33 3.13 -25.74
C TYR A 427 1.87 1.68 -25.87
N GLU A 428 1.74 1.20 -27.10
CA GLU A 428 1.26 -0.14 -27.41
C GLU A 428 2.42 -1.11 -27.60
N TYR A 429 2.32 -2.29 -26.99
CA TYR A 429 3.35 -3.32 -27.06
C TYR A 429 2.79 -4.68 -27.46
N THR A 430 3.61 -5.45 -28.18
CA THR A 430 3.36 -6.86 -28.45
C THR A 430 3.35 -7.69 -27.17
N GLU A 431 2.91 -8.95 -27.26
CA GLU A 431 3.05 -9.94 -26.19
C GLU A 431 4.51 -10.09 -25.71
N ASP A 432 5.46 -10.07 -26.64
CA ASP A 432 6.91 -10.09 -26.34
C ASP A 432 7.46 -8.78 -25.76
N GLY A 433 6.62 -7.77 -25.52
CA GLY A 433 7.04 -6.48 -24.95
C GLY A 433 7.81 -5.56 -25.91
N ARG A 434 7.59 -5.69 -27.23
CA ARG A 434 8.15 -4.77 -28.24
C ARG A 434 7.18 -3.63 -28.54
N LEU A 435 7.69 -2.41 -28.63
CA LEU A 435 6.91 -1.23 -28.95
C LEU A 435 6.39 -1.27 -30.40
N LEU A 436 5.09 -1.09 -30.56
CA LEU A 436 4.39 -0.99 -31.84
C LEU A 436 4.17 0.47 -32.25
N GLY A 437 3.82 1.31 -31.29
CA GLY A 437 3.52 2.73 -31.52
C GLY A 437 3.06 3.42 -30.25
N PHE A 438 2.78 4.71 -30.34
CA PHE A 438 2.21 5.49 -29.25
C PHE A 438 1.16 6.47 -29.76
N TYR A 439 0.09 6.66 -28.99
CA TYR A 439 -1.10 7.38 -29.42
C TYR A 439 -1.67 8.24 -28.30
N TYR A 440 -2.06 9.46 -28.67
CA TYR A 440 -2.75 10.35 -27.76
C TYR A 440 -4.17 9.87 -27.47
N HIS A 441 -4.51 9.82 -26.20
CA HIS A 441 -5.83 9.51 -25.66
C HIS A 441 -6.36 10.75 -24.94
N ALA A 442 -7.32 11.43 -25.59
CA ALA A 442 -7.84 12.69 -25.08
C ALA A 442 -8.80 12.50 -23.90
N GLN A 443 -9.69 11.49 -23.97
CA GLN A 443 -10.69 11.21 -22.96
C GLN A 443 -11.29 9.81 -23.11
N GLY A 444 -11.70 9.19 -21.99
CA GLY A 444 -12.41 7.92 -21.92
C GLY A 444 -11.78 6.93 -20.93
N ALA A 445 -12.61 6.10 -20.29
CA ALA A 445 -12.14 5.03 -19.40
C ALA A 445 -11.65 3.77 -20.13
N GLU A 446 -11.98 3.65 -21.41
CA GLU A 446 -11.60 2.53 -22.28
C GLU A 446 -10.65 3.02 -23.37
N TYR A 447 -9.66 2.21 -23.67
CA TYR A 447 -8.75 2.40 -24.80
C TYR A 447 -8.80 1.18 -25.71
N TYR A 448 -8.96 1.43 -27.01
CA TYR A 448 -8.96 0.40 -28.04
C TYR A 448 -7.64 0.47 -28.81
N PRO A 449 -6.80 -0.58 -28.74
CA PRO A 449 -5.52 -0.62 -29.44
C PRO A 449 -5.64 -0.35 -30.94
N ARG A 450 -4.65 0.36 -31.49
CA ARG A 450 -4.50 0.63 -32.91
C ARG A 450 -3.88 -0.54 -33.65
N HIS A 451 -3.09 -1.35 -32.96
CA HIS A 451 -2.49 -2.56 -33.51
C HIS A 451 -3.18 -3.82 -32.98
N PRO A 452 -3.53 -4.78 -33.85
CA PRO A 452 -4.15 -6.05 -33.43
C PRO A 452 -3.18 -6.98 -32.67
N GLU A 453 -1.88 -6.68 -32.70
CA GLU A 453 -0.84 -7.43 -31.98
C GLU A 453 -0.61 -6.91 -30.55
N THR A 454 -1.31 -5.84 -30.16
CA THR A 454 -1.15 -5.22 -28.84
C THR A 454 -1.71 -6.13 -27.77
N LYS A 455 -0.87 -6.50 -26.80
CA LYS A 455 -1.25 -7.33 -25.63
C LYS A 455 -1.00 -6.64 -24.30
N ARG A 456 -0.24 -5.55 -24.31
CA ARG A 456 -0.02 -4.71 -23.14
C ARG A 456 0.20 -3.27 -23.56
N VAL A 457 -0.14 -2.35 -22.68
CA VAL A 457 0.04 -0.93 -22.90
C VAL A 457 0.69 -0.26 -21.70
N GLU A 458 1.45 0.80 -21.96
CA GLU A 458 2.03 1.66 -20.94
C GLU A 458 1.49 3.08 -21.14
N MET A 459 0.98 3.68 -20.08
CA MET A 459 0.36 5.01 -20.12
C MET A 459 1.26 6.05 -19.48
N VAL A 460 1.28 7.23 -20.07
CA VAL A 460 1.96 8.42 -19.54
C VAL A 460 0.98 9.59 -19.57
N ARG A 461 0.93 10.38 -18.49
CA ARG A 461 0.10 11.59 -18.45
C ARG A 461 0.68 12.66 -19.37
N GLY A 462 -0.19 13.39 -20.05
CA GLY A 462 0.15 14.42 -21.03
C GLY A 462 0.26 13.89 -22.46
N LYS A 463 0.37 14.83 -23.38
CA LYS A 463 0.56 14.54 -24.81
C LYS A 463 2.05 14.40 -25.14
N MET A 464 2.45 13.26 -25.67
CA MET A 464 3.81 13.07 -26.17
C MET A 464 3.86 13.42 -27.66
N SER A 465 4.51 14.52 -28.00
CA SER A 465 4.78 14.92 -29.39
C SER A 465 6.10 15.68 -29.48
N LYS A 466 6.38 16.36 -30.59
CA LYS A 466 7.47 17.34 -30.60
C LYS A 466 7.07 18.68 -30.01
N ASP A 467 5.78 18.90 -29.75
CA ASP A 467 5.27 20.13 -29.18
C ASP A 467 5.24 19.97 -27.66
N ILE A 468 6.01 20.79 -26.95
CA ILE A 468 6.08 20.74 -25.49
C ILE A 468 5.54 22.05 -24.91
N ASP A 469 5.00 21.97 -23.70
CA ASP A 469 4.47 23.14 -22.99
C ASP A 469 5.61 23.81 -22.20
N GLN A 470 6.36 24.66 -22.92
CA GLN A 470 7.54 25.35 -22.40
C GLN A 470 7.64 26.77 -22.99
N ASP A 471 7.98 27.70 -22.11
CA ASP A 471 8.32 29.08 -22.47
C ASP A 471 9.73 29.41 -21.98
N LEU A 472 10.61 29.74 -22.93
CA LEU A 472 11.98 30.16 -22.70
C LEU A 472 12.12 31.66 -22.95
N ASN A 473 12.68 32.36 -21.97
CA ASN A 473 12.95 33.80 -22.04
C ASN A 473 11.72 34.66 -22.42
N TYR A 474 10.55 34.30 -21.89
CA TYR A 474 9.30 34.99 -22.18
C TYR A 474 8.60 35.45 -20.90
N THR A 475 8.09 36.68 -20.90
CA THR A 475 7.61 37.35 -19.68
C THR A 475 6.17 36.98 -19.30
N TYR A 476 5.32 36.64 -20.26
CA TYR A 476 3.88 36.45 -20.04
C TYR A 476 3.44 35.05 -20.45
N VAL A 477 3.28 34.17 -19.47
CA VAL A 477 2.88 32.78 -19.73
C VAL A 477 1.52 32.53 -19.10
N ASP A 478 0.58 31.99 -19.88
CA ASP A 478 -0.73 31.58 -19.38
C ASP A 478 -0.56 30.39 -18.44
N HIS A 479 -1.25 30.42 -17.29
CA HIS A 479 -1.14 29.41 -16.26
C HIS A 479 -2.44 28.61 -16.14
N ASP A 480 -2.39 27.31 -16.45
CA ASP A 480 -3.49 26.39 -16.16
C ASP A 480 -3.36 25.83 -14.74
N VAL A 481 -4.26 26.25 -13.85
CA VAL A 481 -4.31 25.81 -12.45
C VAL A 481 -4.45 24.28 -12.27
N ASN A 482 -4.83 23.54 -13.31
CA ASN A 482 -4.97 22.09 -13.25
C ASN A 482 -3.69 21.33 -13.60
N LYS A 483 -2.65 22.00 -14.11
CA LYS A 483 -1.37 21.38 -14.48
C LYS A 483 -0.32 21.65 -13.41
N GLU A 484 0.81 20.94 -13.48
CA GLU A 484 1.97 21.25 -12.64
C GLU A 484 3.03 21.92 -13.49
N TYR A 485 3.64 22.96 -12.93
CA TYR A 485 4.69 23.73 -13.56
C TYR A 485 5.96 23.68 -12.72
N ARG A 486 7.11 23.71 -13.39
CA ARG A 486 8.41 23.99 -12.80
C ARG A 486 9.02 25.23 -13.42
N PHE A 487 9.70 25.99 -12.59
CA PHE A 487 10.26 27.30 -12.91
C PHE A 487 11.78 27.23 -12.74
N TYR A 488 12.51 27.57 -13.79
CA TYR A 488 13.96 27.53 -13.82
C TYR A 488 14.53 28.90 -14.22
N VAL A 489 15.70 29.23 -13.70
CA VAL A 489 16.42 30.46 -14.05
C VAL A 489 17.88 30.12 -14.30
N LEU A 490 18.42 30.62 -15.42
CA LEU A 490 19.86 30.66 -15.66
C LEU A 490 20.44 31.87 -14.91
N THR A 491 21.24 31.61 -13.88
CA THR A 491 21.94 32.64 -13.11
C THR A 491 23.33 32.89 -13.68
N ALA A 492 23.75 34.16 -13.79
CA ALA A 492 25.13 34.50 -14.12
C ALA A 492 26.02 34.37 -12.88
N VAL A 493 27.15 33.67 -13.00
CA VAL A 493 28.17 33.57 -11.95
C VAL A 493 29.16 34.72 -12.17
N ASP A 494 28.95 35.85 -11.49
CA ASP A 494 29.77 37.08 -11.57
C ASP A 494 29.85 37.82 -12.94
N GLU A 495 30.15 39.13 -12.92
CA GLU A 495 30.36 39.96 -14.12
C GLU A 495 31.57 39.52 -14.99
N SER A 496 32.36 38.55 -14.53
CA SER A 496 33.59 38.08 -15.19
C SER A 496 33.54 36.67 -15.77
N GLU A 497 32.49 35.88 -15.55
CA GLU A 497 32.35 34.54 -16.15
C GLU A 497 31.29 34.52 -17.26
N VAL A 498 31.54 33.73 -18.30
CA VAL A 498 30.71 33.64 -19.53
C VAL A 498 29.66 32.52 -19.42
N GLU A 499 29.73 31.68 -18.38
CA GLU A 499 28.88 30.49 -18.21
C GLU A 499 28.02 30.64 -16.95
N GLY A 500 26.69 30.55 -17.12
CA GLY A 500 25.73 30.57 -16.02
C GLY A 500 25.25 29.17 -15.65
N GLU A 501 24.70 29.01 -14.45
CA GLU A 501 24.12 27.74 -13.98
C GLU A 501 22.59 27.83 -13.89
N TRP A 502 21.91 26.77 -14.34
CA TRP A 502 20.46 26.64 -14.20
C TRP A 502 20.10 26.18 -12.79
N ILE A 503 19.14 26.86 -12.18
CA ILE A 503 18.57 26.50 -10.88
C ILE A 503 17.05 26.37 -10.96
N ASP A 504 16.46 25.47 -10.16
CA ASP A 504 15.02 25.41 -9.92
C ASP A 504 14.63 26.49 -8.89
N VAL A 505 13.65 27.34 -9.25
CA VAL A 505 13.11 28.41 -8.40
C VAL A 505 11.63 28.21 -8.09
N THR A 506 11.09 27.02 -8.32
CA THR A 506 9.68 26.67 -8.09
C THR A 506 9.28 26.91 -6.63
N GLY A 507 8.18 27.63 -6.43
CA GLY A 507 7.70 28.02 -5.10
C GLY A 507 8.45 29.20 -4.47
N ASN A 508 9.40 29.82 -5.19
CA ASN A 508 10.15 30.97 -4.69
C ASN A 508 9.61 32.29 -5.27
N ASP A 509 8.80 32.98 -4.46
CA ASP A 509 8.16 34.26 -4.79
C ASP A 509 9.15 35.41 -5.08
N ALA A 510 10.46 35.24 -4.83
CA ALA A 510 11.47 36.22 -5.22
C ALA A 510 11.68 36.27 -6.75
N TYR A 511 11.42 35.15 -7.46
CA TYR A 511 11.71 35.02 -8.89
C TYR A 511 10.48 35.19 -9.78
N TYR A 512 9.28 34.86 -9.29
CA TYR A 512 8.04 34.99 -10.05
C TYR A 512 6.82 35.24 -9.16
N ALA A 513 5.67 35.50 -9.77
CA ALA A 513 4.34 35.46 -9.17
C ALA A 513 3.35 34.82 -10.16
N VAL A 514 2.27 34.27 -9.62
CA VAL A 514 1.10 33.86 -10.42
C VAL A 514 -0.07 34.77 -10.04
N GLU A 515 -0.50 35.62 -10.96
CA GLU A 515 -1.56 36.61 -10.77
C GLU A 515 -2.54 36.52 -11.95
N ASP A 516 -3.84 36.46 -11.68
CA ASP A 516 -4.90 36.37 -12.71
C ASP A 516 -4.64 35.29 -13.78
N ASP A 517 -4.29 34.07 -13.35
CA ASP A 517 -3.93 32.93 -14.20
C ASP A 517 -2.78 33.23 -15.18
N ARG A 518 -1.83 34.08 -14.77
CA ARG A 518 -0.62 34.39 -15.52
C ARG A 518 0.62 34.29 -14.66
N ILE A 519 1.67 33.71 -15.23
CA ILE A 519 3.01 33.72 -14.66
C ILE A 519 3.67 35.05 -15.01
N ILE A 520 4.18 35.73 -14.00
CA ILE A 520 4.88 37.00 -14.10
C ILE A 520 6.27 36.84 -13.50
N TRP A 521 7.30 36.89 -14.34
CA TRP A 521 8.70 36.85 -13.90
C TRP A 521 9.13 38.15 -13.23
N LYS A 522 9.82 38.05 -12.09
CA LYS A 522 10.40 39.16 -11.31
C LYS A 522 11.91 39.34 -11.55
N VAL A 523 12.45 38.67 -12.57
CA VAL A 523 13.86 38.76 -12.96
C VAL A 523 14.07 39.77 -14.10
N ASP A 524 15.26 40.36 -14.20
CA ASP A 524 15.65 41.14 -15.38
C ASP A 524 16.05 40.18 -16.51
N THR A 525 15.18 40.00 -17.50
CA THR A 525 15.39 39.08 -18.63
C THR A 525 16.59 39.44 -19.52
N ARG A 526 17.23 40.60 -19.27
CA ARG A 526 18.52 40.97 -19.91
C ARG A 526 19.74 40.38 -19.19
N LEU A 527 19.58 39.97 -17.92
CA LEU A 527 20.65 39.46 -17.06
C LEU A 527 20.43 37.99 -16.65
N SER A 528 19.22 37.48 -16.82
CA SER A 528 18.87 36.09 -16.49
C SER A 528 17.91 35.54 -17.53
N THR A 529 18.00 34.24 -17.78
CA THR A 529 17.10 33.56 -18.73
C THR A 529 16.08 32.73 -17.94
N PRO A 530 14.81 33.16 -17.85
CA PRO A 530 13.77 32.34 -17.25
C PRO A 530 13.32 31.22 -18.19
N LEU A 531 12.94 30.07 -17.62
CA LEU A 531 12.26 28.98 -18.30
C LEU A 531 11.12 28.49 -17.41
N VAL A 532 9.92 28.37 -17.96
CA VAL A 532 8.81 27.66 -17.31
C VAL A 532 8.37 26.51 -18.18
N ARG A 533 8.09 25.36 -17.56
CA ARG A 533 7.62 24.14 -18.24
C ARG A 533 6.48 23.53 -17.44
N SER A 534 5.43 23.09 -18.12
CA SER A 534 4.38 22.28 -17.53
C SER A 534 4.52 20.80 -17.86
N ASN A 535 3.83 19.95 -17.11
CA ASN A 535 3.74 18.52 -17.39
C ASN A 535 2.57 18.14 -18.32
N ALA A 536 1.89 19.10 -18.95
CA ALA A 536 0.79 18.84 -19.89
C ALA A 536 1.26 18.14 -21.17
N ALA A 537 2.52 18.33 -21.56
CA ALA A 537 3.13 17.73 -22.73
C ALA A 537 4.57 17.27 -22.46
N GLY A 538 5.01 16.28 -23.24
CA GLY A 538 6.38 15.77 -23.23
C GLY A 538 6.86 15.46 -24.64
N ILE A 539 8.12 15.06 -24.75
CA ILE A 539 8.70 14.71 -26.05
C ILE A 539 8.29 13.29 -26.41
N GLY A 540 7.73 13.10 -27.61
CA GLY A 540 7.44 11.80 -28.21
C GLY A 540 7.66 11.85 -29.72
N PHE A 541 8.66 11.13 -30.23
CA PHE A 541 8.87 11.00 -31.67
C PHE A 541 9.60 9.70 -32.05
N SER A 542 9.45 9.31 -33.31
CA SER A 542 10.24 8.24 -33.93
C SER A 542 11.02 8.78 -35.13
N VAL A 543 12.29 8.40 -35.25
CA VAL A 543 13.17 8.85 -36.34
C VAL A 543 13.89 7.66 -36.98
N PRO A 544 13.77 7.46 -38.31
CA PRO A 544 14.59 6.50 -39.03
C PRO A 544 15.99 7.09 -39.28
N LEU A 545 17.03 6.33 -38.93
CA LEU A 545 18.44 6.75 -39.03
C LEU A 545 19.26 5.81 -39.89
N ASN A 546 20.17 6.38 -40.68
CA ASN A 546 21.26 5.64 -41.32
C ASN A 546 22.51 5.72 -40.42
N VAL A 547 23.13 4.58 -40.08
CA VAL A 547 24.31 4.54 -39.18
C VAL A 547 25.62 4.82 -39.93
N THR A 548 25.66 5.90 -40.72
CA THR A 548 26.80 6.20 -41.63
C THR A 548 28.09 6.58 -40.90
N ALA A 549 27.98 7.14 -39.69
CA ALA A 549 29.11 7.52 -38.85
C ALA A 549 29.54 6.40 -37.88
N GLY A 550 28.93 5.22 -37.94
CA GLY A 550 29.23 4.12 -37.01
C GLY A 550 28.69 4.30 -35.59
N VAL A 551 27.99 5.41 -35.31
CA VAL A 551 27.38 5.69 -34.01
C VAL A 551 25.94 6.11 -34.21
N ILE A 552 25.06 5.66 -33.33
CA ILE A 552 23.65 6.05 -33.30
C ILE A 552 23.46 7.15 -32.26
N THR A 553 23.21 8.36 -32.71
CA THR A 553 22.93 9.52 -31.85
C THR A 553 21.62 10.21 -32.22
N VAL A 554 20.81 10.58 -31.23
CA VAL A 554 19.55 11.32 -31.43
C VAL A 554 19.53 12.56 -30.53
N PRO A 555 19.60 13.78 -31.09
CA PRO A 555 19.41 14.99 -30.29
C PRO A 555 17.96 15.09 -29.82
N LEU A 556 17.75 15.50 -28.57
CA LEU A 556 16.43 15.83 -28.05
C LEU A 556 16.02 17.21 -28.56
N VAL A 557 15.03 17.24 -29.45
CA VAL A 557 14.53 18.46 -30.10
C VAL A 557 13.02 18.58 -29.91
N ALA A 558 12.54 19.82 -29.80
CA ALA A 558 11.13 20.13 -29.58
C ALA A 558 10.71 21.45 -30.26
N ASN A 559 9.40 21.67 -30.29
CA ASN A 559 8.74 22.91 -30.65
C ASN A 559 8.21 23.53 -29.35
N PHE A 560 8.53 24.80 -29.10
CA PHE A 560 8.17 25.53 -27.88
C PHE A 560 8.30 27.03 -28.09
N ASN A 561 7.87 27.84 -27.14
CA ASN A 561 8.00 29.29 -27.22
C ASN A 561 9.37 29.75 -26.73
N LYS A 562 10.06 30.57 -27.53
CA LYS A 562 11.33 31.19 -27.20
C LYS A 562 11.29 32.65 -27.59
N ASP A 563 11.60 33.54 -26.65
CA ASP A 563 11.56 35.00 -26.86
C ASP A 563 10.19 35.52 -27.35
N GLY A 564 9.10 34.79 -27.02
CA GLY A 564 7.73 35.11 -27.45
C GLY A 564 7.34 34.63 -28.84
N GLU A 565 8.19 33.85 -29.51
CA GLU A 565 7.90 33.21 -30.81
C GLU A 565 8.03 31.69 -30.72
N GLU A 566 7.21 30.97 -31.48
CA GLU A 566 7.31 29.51 -31.57
C GLU A 566 8.54 29.11 -32.39
N VAL A 567 9.43 28.31 -31.80
CA VAL A 567 10.56 27.68 -32.49
C VAL A 567 10.23 26.23 -32.84
N THR A 568 10.84 25.70 -33.90
CA THR A 568 10.54 24.35 -34.41
C THR A 568 11.78 23.47 -34.49
N ASN A 569 11.71 22.24 -33.96
CA ASN A 569 12.81 21.28 -33.87
C ASN A 569 14.09 21.88 -33.24
N GLU A 570 13.94 22.77 -32.28
CA GLU A 570 15.05 23.38 -31.55
C GLU A 570 15.57 22.39 -30.50
N PRO A 571 16.90 22.26 -30.31
CA PRO A 571 17.46 21.50 -29.19
C PRO A 571 16.94 21.99 -27.85
N ILE A 572 16.55 21.07 -26.97
CA ILE A 572 16.14 21.45 -25.62
C ILE A 572 17.35 21.91 -24.80
N VAL A 573 17.15 22.95 -24.00
CA VAL A 573 18.21 23.51 -23.13
C VAL A 573 18.35 22.70 -21.85
N LEU A 574 17.23 22.31 -21.24
CA LEU A 574 17.19 21.43 -20.08
C LEU A 574 16.52 20.10 -20.44
N PRO A 575 17.04 18.95 -19.97
CA PRO A 575 16.39 17.67 -20.15
C PRO A 575 15.05 17.60 -19.40
N PHE A 576 14.29 16.54 -19.69
CA PHE A 576 13.11 16.16 -18.89
C PHE A 576 13.54 15.27 -17.73
N GLY A 577 12.66 15.10 -16.74
CA GLY A 577 12.92 14.25 -15.57
C GLY A 577 13.25 12.80 -15.93
N LYS A 578 12.65 12.28 -17.01
CA LYS A 578 12.85 10.93 -17.52
C LYS A 578 12.99 10.94 -19.03
N VAL A 579 13.90 10.12 -19.57
CA VAL A 579 14.08 9.88 -21.01
C VAL A 579 14.11 8.38 -21.26
N ASP A 580 13.18 7.86 -22.05
CA ASP A 580 13.10 6.48 -22.50
C ASP A 580 13.41 6.36 -23.99
N VAL A 581 14.07 5.27 -24.39
CA VAL A 581 14.50 5.05 -25.77
C VAL A 581 14.18 3.62 -26.20
N TRP A 582 13.73 3.48 -27.45
CA TRP A 582 13.56 2.20 -28.12
C TRP A 582 14.38 2.18 -29.41
N LEU A 583 15.04 1.05 -29.68
CA LEU A 583 15.73 0.79 -30.93
C LEU A 583 15.02 -0.35 -31.66
N ASN A 584 14.46 -0.07 -32.84
CA ASN A 584 13.71 -1.02 -33.66
C ASN A 584 12.58 -1.74 -32.88
N GLY A 585 11.88 -1.00 -32.02
CA GLY A 585 10.81 -1.50 -31.16
C GLY A 585 11.29 -2.12 -29.83
N TYR A 586 12.58 -2.39 -29.65
CA TYR A 586 13.11 -2.94 -28.40
C TYR A 586 13.35 -1.81 -27.38
N PRO A 587 12.67 -1.80 -26.20
CA PRO A 587 13.01 -0.85 -25.14
C PRO A 587 14.46 -1.04 -24.68
N LEU A 588 15.15 0.08 -24.47
CA LEU A 588 16.54 0.12 -24.04
C LEU A 588 16.64 0.48 -22.55
N ILE A 589 17.70 0.01 -21.90
CA ILE A 589 17.99 0.31 -20.50
C ILE A 589 18.90 1.55 -20.40
N ARG A 590 18.42 2.60 -19.72
CA ARG A 590 19.21 3.79 -19.40
C ARG A 590 20.46 3.38 -18.61
N LYS A 591 21.61 3.98 -18.94
CA LYS A 591 22.95 3.69 -18.36
C LYS A 591 23.59 2.36 -18.77
N ILE A 592 22.91 1.50 -19.53
CA ILE A 592 23.52 0.30 -20.13
C ILE A 592 23.50 0.40 -21.66
N ASP A 593 22.32 0.60 -22.23
CA ASP A 593 22.06 0.57 -23.67
C ASP A 593 22.13 1.96 -24.32
N TYR A 594 21.93 3.02 -23.54
CA TYR A 594 22.05 4.40 -23.99
C TYR A 594 22.38 5.37 -22.86
N HIS A 595 22.92 6.51 -23.26
CA HIS A 595 23.31 7.61 -22.39
C HIS A 595 22.82 8.94 -22.94
N LEU A 596 22.54 9.90 -22.05
CA LEU A 596 22.25 11.28 -22.40
C LEU A 596 23.52 12.12 -22.18
N THR A 597 23.91 12.92 -23.16
CA THR A 597 25.02 13.87 -23.01
C THR A 597 24.58 15.17 -22.33
N ASP A 598 25.54 15.96 -21.87
CA ASP A 598 25.30 17.30 -21.30
C ASP A 598 24.59 18.26 -22.29
N SER A 599 24.70 17.99 -23.59
CA SER A 599 23.99 18.73 -24.65
C SER A 599 22.66 18.08 -25.06
N ASN A 600 22.08 17.23 -24.20
CA ASN A 600 20.80 16.55 -24.42
C ASN A 600 20.77 15.69 -25.70
N ILE A 601 21.86 14.97 -25.99
CA ILE A 601 21.94 14.02 -27.10
C ILE A 601 21.92 12.59 -26.56
N VAL A 602 21.01 11.77 -27.06
CA VAL A 602 20.98 10.33 -26.77
C VAL A 602 22.07 9.65 -27.58
N VAL A 603 22.96 8.92 -26.92
CA VAL A 603 24.00 8.06 -27.52
C VAL A 603 23.65 6.61 -27.22
N ILE A 604 23.36 5.82 -28.25
CA ILE A 604 22.97 4.40 -28.11
C ILE A 604 24.20 3.50 -28.27
N THR A 605 24.43 2.63 -27.29
CA THR A 605 25.55 1.67 -27.21
C THR A 605 25.09 0.22 -27.43
N ASN A 606 23.78 -0.03 -27.45
CA ASN A 606 23.24 -1.37 -27.69
C ASN A 606 23.54 -1.84 -29.13
N LYS A 607 24.09 -3.05 -29.24
CA LYS A 607 24.34 -3.72 -30.52
C LYS A 607 23.31 -4.82 -30.82
N SER A 608 22.75 -5.43 -29.78
CA SER A 608 21.84 -6.58 -29.88
C SER A 608 20.66 -6.32 -30.82
N TRP A 609 20.13 -5.08 -30.80
CA TRP A 609 18.92 -4.68 -31.52
C TRP A 609 19.17 -3.92 -32.81
N VAL A 610 20.42 -3.78 -33.25
CA VAL A 610 20.75 -3.18 -34.55
C VAL A 610 20.39 -4.16 -35.68
N VAL A 611 19.70 -3.66 -36.71
CA VAL A 611 19.32 -4.42 -37.90
C VAL A 611 20.19 -4.05 -39.09
N GLU A 612 21.06 -4.96 -39.52
CA GLU A 612 22.00 -4.68 -40.62
C GLU A 612 21.31 -4.43 -41.97
N GLY A 613 21.93 -3.57 -42.78
CA GLY A 613 21.42 -3.22 -44.11
C GLY A 613 20.12 -2.41 -44.13
N GLN A 614 19.60 -2.02 -42.96
CA GLN A 614 18.36 -1.26 -42.81
C GLN A 614 18.57 0.04 -42.04
N GLN A 615 17.61 0.96 -42.21
CA GLN A 615 17.52 2.13 -41.33
C GLN A 615 17.13 1.66 -39.93
N GLN A 616 17.76 2.26 -38.92
CA GLN A 616 17.41 2.01 -37.53
C GLN A 616 16.28 2.95 -37.14
N LEU A 617 15.17 2.42 -36.67
CA LEU A 617 14.09 3.22 -36.12
C LEU A 617 14.39 3.48 -34.64
N VAL A 618 14.61 4.74 -34.28
CA VAL A 618 14.76 5.14 -32.88
C VAL A 618 13.51 5.88 -32.44
N THR A 619 12.87 5.40 -31.39
CA THR A 619 11.76 6.09 -30.74
C THR A 619 12.24 6.66 -29.41
N VAL A 620 11.86 7.89 -29.11
CA VAL A 620 12.22 8.60 -27.88
C VAL A 620 10.96 9.08 -27.20
N ARG A 621 10.92 8.92 -25.88
CA ARG A 621 9.95 9.53 -24.98
C ARG A 621 10.71 10.32 -23.90
N ALA A 622 10.35 11.57 -23.65
CA ALA A 622 10.90 12.34 -22.54
C ALA A 622 9.80 13.07 -21.77
N THR A 623 9.74 12.86 -20.46
CA THR A 623 8.58 13.20 -19.62
C THR A 623 8.99 13.68 -18.24
N GLY A 624 8.10 14.40 -17.56
CA GLY A 624 8.31 14.83 -16.18
C GLY A 624 9.32 15.97 -16.06
N HIS A 625 9.48 16.47 -14.84
CA HIS A 625 10.38 17.57 -14.54
C HIS A 625 11.67 17.09 -13.89
N LEU A 626 12.70 17.92 -13.91
CA LEU A 626 13.91 17.65 -13.13
C LEU A 626 13.63 17.77 -11.63
N THR A 627 14.46 17.11 -10.81
CA THR A 627 14.45 17.32 -9.35
C THR A 627 14.89 18.76 -9.02
N PRO A 628 14.64 19.25 -7.79
CA PRO A 628 15.15 20.56 -7.35
C PRO A 628 16.68 20.71 -7.49
N GLU A 629 17.41 19.59 -7.43
CA GLU A 629 18.87 19.49 -7.63
C GLU A 629 19.27 19.37 -9.12
N MET A 630 18.34 19.62 -10.05
CA MET A 630 18.55 19.58 -11.50
C MET A 630 18.89 18.18 -12.05
N GLY A 631 18.47 17.11 -11.36
CA GLY A 631 18.70 15.71 -11.74
C GLY A 631 17.51 15.03 -12.42
N GLU A 632 17.72 13.78 -12.89
CA GLU A 632 16.65 12.88 -13.35
C GLU A 632 15.67 12.60 -12.20
N ASP A 633 14.37 12.68 -12.48
CA ASP A 633 13.31 12.43 -11.50
C ASP A 633 12.76 11.00 -11.63
N VAL A 634 13.67 10.03 -11.51
CA VAL A 634 13.36 8.60 -11.62
C VAL A 634 14.05 7.85 -10.51
N ASP A 635 13.28 7.14 -9.69
CA ASP A 635 13.81 6.08 -8.84
C ASP A 635 13.86 4.78 -9.64
N TYR A 636 15.00 4.10 -9.65
CA TYR A 636 15.16 2.85 -10.38
C TYR A 636 16.19 1.91 -9.77
N GLU A 637 16.00 0.63 -10.08
CA GLU A 637 16.94 -0.44 -9.82
C GLU A 637 17.47 -0.99 -11.14
N ILE A 638 18.79 -1.10 -11.29
CA ILE A 638 19.43 -1.75 -12.44
C ILE A 638 20.19 -2.97 -11.96
N GLY A 639 19.94 -4.11 -12.61
CA GLY A 639 20.57 -5.37 -12.24
C GLY A 639 20.69 -6.33 -13.41
N HIS A 640 21.07 -7.56 -13.10
CA HIS A 640 21.05 -8.68 -14.04
C HIS A 640 20.27 -9.84 -13.41
N ILE A 641 19.53 -10.58 -14.23
CA ILE A 641 18.80 -11.76 -13.78
C ILE A 641 19.79 -12.78 -13.21
N ARG A 642 19.53 -13.21 -11.98
CA ARG A 642 20.34 -14.22 -11.26
C ARG A 642 19.45 -15.29 -10.67
N HIS A 643 19.70 -16.55 -11.03
CA HIS A 643 18.91 -17.71 -10.59
C HIS A 643 17.41 -17.56 -10.92
N GLY A 644 17.14 -17.00 -12.09
CA GLY A 644 15.79 -16.70 -12.55
C GLY A 644 15.04 -15.61 -11.76
N LYS A 645 15.75 -14.75 -11.01
CA LYS A 645 15.14 -13.69 -10.19
C LYS A 645 15.73 -12.31 -10.46
N LEU A 646 14.89 -11.30 -10.29
CA LEU A 646 15.25 -9.88 -10.19
C LEU A 646 15.59 -9.54 -8.74
N SER A 647 16.20 -8.37 -8.54
CA SER A 647 16.51 -7.77 -7.23
C SER A 647 17.37 -8.63 -6.31
N ARG A 648 18.24 -9.46 -6.90
CA ARG A 648 19.28 -10.19 -6.16
C ARG A 648 20.47 -9.29 -5.82
N ASN A 649 20.27 -8.41 -4.86
CA ASN A 649 21.17 -7.32 -4.50
C ASN A 649 21.53 -7.28 -2.98
N ASN A 650 21.12 -8.29 -2.19
CA ASN A 650 21.21 -8.36 -0.73
C ASN A 650 20.47 -7.22 0.01
N ARG A 651 19.42 -6.67 -0.61
CA ARG A 651 18.53 -5.69 -0.02
C ARG A 651 17.10 -6.19 -0.19
N PHE A 652 16.23 -5.92 0.78
CA PHE A 652 14.80 -6.11 0.62
C PHE A 652 14.21 -4.84 0.02
N ASP A 653 13.81 -4.86 -1.25
CA ASP A 653 13.21 -3.69 -1.88
C ASP A 653 11.68 -3.66 -1.67
N VAL A 654 11.21 -2.62 -0.96
CA VAL A 654 9.77 -2.38 -0.74
C VAL A 654 9.15 -1.84 -2.03
N ARG A 655 8.33 -2.66 -2.69
CA ARG A 655 7.76 -2.35 -4.02
C ARG A 655 6.28 -2.67 -4.21
N ASP A 656 5.68 -3.46 -3.31
CA ASP A 656 4.32 -4.00 -3.52
C ASP A 656 3.25 -2.90 -3.62
N ASP A 657 3.47 -1.77 -2.95
CA ASP A 657 2.59 -0.60 -2.99
C ASP A 657 2.92 0.40 -4.11
N ARG A 658 3.91 0.10 -4.96
CA ARG A 658 4.42 1.02 -5.98
C ARG A 658 3.97 0.62 -7.39
N SER A 659 3.69 1.61 -8.21
CA SER A 659 3.56 1.43 -9.67
C SER A 659 4.97 1.48 -10.27
N PHE A 660 5.33 0.49 -11.08
CA PHE A 660 6.65 0.44 -11.71
C PHE A 660 6.61 -0.25 -13.07
N ARG A 661 7.53 0.16 -13.92
CA ARG A 661 7.78 -0.40 -15.24
C ARG A 661 9.04 -1.27 -15.19
N VAL A 662 8.99 -2.45 -15.80
CA VAL A 662 10.18 -3.31 -15.93
C VAL A 662 10.57 -3.48 -17.39
N VAL A 663 11.81 -3.15 -17.71
CA VAL A 663 12.43 -3.49 -18.99
C VAL A 663 13.51 -4.53 -18.73
N ALA A 664 13.37 -5.71 -19.35
CA ALA A 664 14.33 -6.80 -19.19
C ALA A 664 14.64 -7.44 -20.54
N ASN A 665 15.92 -7.60 -20.86
CA ASN A 665 16.39 -8.21 -22.11
C ASN A 665 15.73 -7.64 -23.39
N GLY A 666 15.51 -6.32 -23.45
CA GLY A 666 14.91 -5.66 -24.61
C GLY A 666 13.39 -5.83 -24.74
N ALA A 667 12.69 -6.16 -23.65
CA ALA A 667 11.24 -6.31 -23.62
C ALA A 667 10.63 -5.58 -22.41
N LEU A 668 9.45 -4.98 -22.60
CA LEU A 668 8.59 -4.53 -21.51
C LEU A 668 7.93 -5.74 -20.84
N LYS A 669 8.17 -5.93 -19.55
CA LYS A 669 7.62 -7.04 -18.76
C LYS A 669 6.59 -6.52 -17.77
N VAL A 670 5.53 -7.30 -17.57
CA VAL A 670 4.53 -7.02 -16.52
C VAL A 670 4.90 -7.79 -15.24
N PRO A 671 4.56 -7.28 -14.04
CA PRO A 671 4.98 -7.90 -12.78
C PRO A 671 4.61 -9.38 -12.62
N SER A 672 3.49 -9.83 -13.21
CA SER A 672 3.03 -11.22 -13.18
C SER A 672 3.94 -12.21 -13.93
N GLU A 673 4.80 -11.73 -14.83
CA GLU A 673 5.79 -12.54 -15.58
C GLU A 673 7.15 -12.62 -14.87
N LEU A 674 7.28 -12.02 -13.70
CA LEU A 674 8.56 -11.81 -13.03
C LEU A 674 8.58 -12.51 -11.67
N SER A 675 9.78 -12.79 -11.20
CA SER A 675 10.02 -13.31 -9.85
C SER A 675 11.11 -12.47 -9.20
N PHE A 676 10.88 -12.07 -7.95
CA PHE A 676 11.81 -11.24 -7.19
C PHE A 676 12.51 -12.05 -6.10
N ALA A 677 13.63 -11.53 -5.61
CA ALA A 677 14.42 -12.17 -4.56
C ALA A 677 13.68 -12.24 -3.22
N GLU A 678 12.78 -11.29 -2.97
CA GLU A 678 12.02 -11.12 -1.75
C GLU A 678 10.84 -12.09 -1.63
N ASP A 679 10.35 -12.64 -2.75
CA ASP A 679 9.16 -13.49 -2.77
C ASP A 679 9.43 -14.88 -2.19
N ASP A 680 10.61 -15.45 -2.48
CA ASP A 680 11.03 -16.75 -1.97
C ASP A 680 12.55 -16.99 -2.17
N SER A 681 13.08 -18.08 -1.63
CA SER A 681 14.49 -18.46 -1.72
C SER A 681 14.81 -19.50 -2.81
N SER A 682 13.85 -19.81 -3.69
CA SER A 682 13.95 -20.88 -4.68
C SER A 682 14.72 -20.46 -5.94
N VAL A 683 15.18 -21.45 -6.71
CA VAL A 683 15.68 -21.23 -8.08
C VAL A 683 14.53 -21.52 -9.03
N ASN A 684 14.12 -20.51 -9.79
CA ASN A 684 13.02 -20.61 -10.74
C ASN A 684 13.52 -20.68 -12.18
N ILE A 685 12.69 -21.24 -13.07
CA ILE A 685 12.87 -21.07 -14.51
C ILE A 685 12.33 -19.68 -14.81
N ALA A 686 13.19 -18.75 -15.19
CA ALA A 686 12.75 -17.41 -15.53
C ALA A 686 12.18 -17.33 -16.94
N ASP A 687 11.15 -16.50 -17.08
CA ASP A 687 10.64 -16.01 -18.35
C ASP A 687 11.61 -15.02 -19.04
N VAL A 688 12.65 -14.60 -18.30
CA VAL A 688 13.76 -13.78 -18.78
C VAL A 688 15.06 -14.59 -18.75
N ARG A 689 15.87 -14.45 -19.79
CA ARG A 689 17.17 -15.12 -19.91
C ARG A 689 18.10 -14.82 -18.73
N GLU A 690 18.69 -15.88 -18.17
CA GLU A 690 19.72 -15.80 -17.11
C GLU A 690 20.89 -14.90 -17.54
N GLY A 691 21.31 -13.99 -16.64
CA GLY A 691 22.36 -13.01 -16.93
C GLY A 691 21.95 -11.84 -17.84
N ALA A 692 20.69 -11.72 -18.26
CA ALA A 692 20.24 -10.55 -18.99
C ALA A 692 20.11 -9.32 -18.07
N PRO A 693 20.43 -8.11 -18.55
CA PRO A 693 20.21 -6.90 -17.77
C PRO A 693 18.72 -6.57 -17.68
N TYR A 694 18.34 -5.91 -16.59
CA TYR A 694 17.02 -5.33 -16.40
C TYR A 694 17.13 -3.95 -15.74
N ILE A 695 16.04 -3.19 -15.87
CA ILE A 695 15.76 -2.00 -15.06
C ILE A 695 14.32 -2.06 -14.56
N ILE A 696 14.14 -1.70 -13.29
CA ILE A 696 12.84 -1.45 -12.67
C ILE A 696 12.78 0.06 -12.44
N GLU A 697 11.80 0.73 -13.03
CA GLU A 697 11.62 2.18 -12.90
C GLU A 697 10.29 2.47 -12.21
N TYR A 698 10.34 3.18 -11.09
CA TYR A 698 9.13 3.54 -10.35
C TYR A 698 8.43 4.73 -11.02
N ASN A 699 7.12 4.60 -11.19
CA ASN A 699 6.32 5.61 -11.88
C ASN A 699 5.95 6.73 -10.91
N HIS A 700 6.12 7.97 -11.38
CA HIS A 700 5.76 9.18 -10.65
C HIS A 700 4.84 10.04 -11.51
N PRO A 701 3.64 9.54 -11.86
CA PRO A 701 2.72 10.28 -12.69
C PRO A 701 2.22 11.51 -11.93
N PRO A 702 1.98 12.63 -12.63
CA PRO A 702 1.32 13.75 -12.00
C PRO A 702 -0.14 13.44 -11.70
N MET A 703 -0.61 13.88 -10.53
CA MET A 703 -1.95 13.61 -10.01
C MET A 703 -2.79 14.89 -10.04
N TRP A 704 -3.13 15.35 -11.26
CA TRP A 704 -3.90 16.58 -11.47
C TRP A 704 -5.26 16.57 -10.74
N GLU A 705 -5.85 15.38 -10.61
CA GLU A 705 -7.11 15.10 -9.92
C GLU A 705 -7.04 15.39 -8.41
N LEU A 706 -5.83 15.37 -7.82
CA LEU A 706 -5.60 15.60 -6.38
C LEU A 706 -5.01 16.99 -6.09
N LYS A 707 -5.11 17.94 -7.01
CA LYS A 707 -4.52 19.28 -6.86
C LYS A 707 -4.94 20.00 -5.56
N ASP A 708 -6.19 19.84 -5.14
CA ASP A 708 -6.76 20.49 -3.95
C ASP A 708 -6.39 19.75 -2.65
N HIS A 709 -5.74 18.59 -2.76
CA HIS A 709 -5.34 17.69 -1.67
C HIS A 709 -3.83 17.47 -1.59
N ARG A 710 -3.02 18.27 -2.32
CA ARG A 710 -1.56 18.09 -2.45
C ARG A 710 -0.81 18.07 -1.11
N ASN A 711 -1.33 18.70 -0.06
CA ASN A 711 -0.70 18.68 1.27
C ASN A 711 -0.58 17.27 1.88
N TYR A 712 -1.40 16.32 1.42
CA TYR A 712 -1.42 14.93 1.90
C TYR A 712 -0.68 13.96 0.95
N VAL A 713 -0.20 14.47 -0.18
CA VAL A 713 0.47 13.67 -1.23
C VAL A 713 1.95 14.01 -1.22
N ASN A 714 2.72 13.36 -0.34
CA ASN A 714 4.13 13.67 -0.14
C ASN A 714 5.05 12.50 -0.53
N ARG A 715 5.68 12.62 -1.70
CA ARG A 715 6.64 11.65 -2.23
C ARG A 715 7.92 11.55 -1.40
N GLU A 716 8.43 12.65 -0.88
CA GLU A 716 9.67 12.66 -0.09
C GLU A 716 9.49 11.89 1.22
N SER A 717 8.35 12.10 1.90
CA SER A 717 7.99 11.34 3.10
C SER A 717 7.87 9.84 2.79
N ALA A 718 7.22 9.47 1.69
CA ALA A 718 7.11 8.09 1.25
C ALA A 718 8.50 7.46 1.00
N ALA A 719 9.40 8.16 0.31
CA ALA A 719 10.77 7.68 0.06
C ALA A 719 11.59 7.49 1.35
N VAL A 720 11.37 8.33 2.37
CA VAL A 720 12.00 8.17 3.69
C VAL A 720 11.49 6.90 4.37
N ILE A 721 10.18 6.66 4.36
CA ILE A 721 9.56 5.45 4.92
C ILE A 721 10.08 4.21 4.19
N ASP A 722 10.07 4.20 2.85
CA ASP A 722 10.52 3.07 2.02
C ASP A 722 11.98 2.70 2.33
N ASN A 723 12.86 3.70 2.50
CA ASN A 723 14.26 3.47 2.86
C ASN A 723 14.43 2.91 4.27
N GLN A 724 13.66 3.41 5.25
CA GLN A 724 13.69 2.91 6.62
C GLN A 724 13.22 1.44 6.68
N LEU A 725 12.10 1.14 6.02
CA LEU A 725 11.54 -0.20 5.97
C LEU A 725 12.43 -1.17 5.20
N SER A 726 12.97 -0.76 4.06
CA SER A 726 13.90 -1.59 3.30
C SER A 726 15.13 -1.98 4.12
N ASN A 727 15.73 -1.05 4.86
CA ASN A 727 16.86 -1.36 5.75
C ASN A 727 16.46 -2.35 6.84
N LEU A 728 15.32 -2.11 7.53
CA LEU A 728 14.83 -2.99 8.58
C LEU A 728 14.52 -4.40 8.06
N LEU A 729 13.83 -4.50 6.92
CA LEU A 729 13.46 -5.77 6.31
C LEU A 729 14.65 -6.52 5.73
N SER A 730 15.69 -5.82 5.26
CA SER A 730 16.94 -6.47 4.85
C SER A 730 17.61 -7.21 6.02
N ASP A 731 17.49 -6.67 7.24
CA ASP A 731 18.02 -7.31 8.45
C ASP A 731 17.12 -8.45 8.95
N LEU A 732 15.80 -8.29 8.89
CA LEU A 732 14.82 -9.27 9.40
C LEU A 732 14.53 -10.41 8.41
N LEU A 733 14.63 -10.15 7.11
CA LEU A 733 14.37 -11.06 6.00
C LEU A 733 15.56 -11.06 5.03
N PRO A 734 16.76 -11.51 5.47
CA PRO A 734 17.96 -11.43 4.64
C PRO A 734 17.86 -12.32 3.39
N GLU A 735 18.39 -11.83 2.26
CA GLU A 735 18.41 -12.57 1.00
C GLU A 735 19.14 -13.92 1.15
N ALA A 736 18.50 -14.99 0.68
CA ALA A 736 19.05 -16.34 0.73
C ALA A 736 20.31 -16.50 -0.14
N GLN A 737 21.41 -16.93 0.48
CA GLN A 737 22.66 -17.23 -0.22
C GLN A 737 22.54 -18.56 -0.98
N LEU A 738 22.62 -18.52 -2.32
CA LEU A 738 22.58 -19.72 -3.17
C LEU A 738 23.98 -20.13 -3.63
N SER A 739 24.29 -21.42 -3.54
CA SER A 739 25.58 -21.99 -3.97
C SER A 739 25.59 -22.48 -5.42
N ALA A 740 24.45 -22.41 -6.12
CA ALA A 740 24.36 -22.88 -7.50
C ALA A 740 25.18 -21.97 -8.44
N PRO A 741 25.89 -22.51 -9.44
CA PRO A 741 26.57 -21.67 -10.43
C PRO A 741 25.55 -20.96 -11.34
N ILE A 742 25.84 -19.71 -11.70
CA ILE A 742 25.08 -18.96 -12.70
C ILE A 742 25.51 -19.45 -14.09
N ALA A 743 24.61 -20.11 -14.81
CA ALA A 743 24.87 -20.66 -16.15
C ALA A 743 24.33 -19.71 -17.23
N VAL A 744 25.19 -18.82 -17.71
CA VAL A 744 24.85 -17.86 -18.77
C VAL A 744 25.09 -18.48 -20.15
N THR A 745 24.04 -18.56 -20.96
CA THR A 745 24.10 -19.14 -22.32
C THR A 745 24.77 -18.22 -23.34
N GLU A 746 24.58 -16.91 -23.19
CA GLU A 746 25.16 -15.86 -24.05
C GLU A 746 25.33 -14.56 -23.26
N ARG A 747 26.31 -13.73 -23.64
CA ARG A 747 26.51 -12.40 -23.01
C ARG A 747 25.65 -11.35 -23.69
N TYR A 748 25.18 -10.38 -22.93
CA TYR A 748 24.51 -9.20 -23.48
C TYR A 748 25.49 -8.33 -24.27
N VAL A 749 25.11 -7.91 -25.47
CA VAL A 749 26.06 -7.34 -26.45
C VAL A 749 25.89 -5.84 -26.60
N LEU A 750 26.94 -5.10 -26.27
CA LEU A 750 27.10 -3.67 -26.49
C LEU A 750 28.22 -3.40 -27.51
N TYR A 751 28.33 -2.18 -28.01
CA TYR A 751 29.46 -1.72 -28.80
C TYR A 751 30.08 -0.44 -28.24
N SER A 752 31.37 -0.23 -28.51
CA SER A 752 32.09 0.99 -28.19
C SER A 752 31.79 2.08 -29.23
N PRO A 753 31.08 3.18 -28.89
CA PRO A 753 30.81 4.25 -29.85
C PRO A 753 32.09 4.94 -30.33
N LEU A 754 33.07 5.12 -29.43
CA LEU A 754 34.37 5.72 -29.77
C LEU A 754 35.08 4.88 -30.83
N MET A 755 35.24 3.58 -30.58
CA MET A 755 35.94 2.69 -31.50
C MET A 755 35.18 2.49 -32.81
N SER A 756 33.84 2.45 -32.75
CA SER A 756 32.98 2.28 -33.91
C SER A 756 33.12 3.46 -34.87
N ALA A 757 33.06 4.69 -34.37
CA ALA A 757 33.25 5.91 -35.17
C ALA A 757 34.60 5.88 -35.90
N MET A 758 35.67 5.54 -35.19
CA MET A 758 37.02 5.46 -35.74
C MET A 758 37.14 4.37 -36.82
N ILE A 759 36.61 3.17 -36.56
CA ILE A 759 36.63 2.06 -37.52
C ILE A 759 35.90 2.44 -38.80
N ILE A 760 34.74 3.07 -38.69
CA ILE A 760 33.96 3.47 -39.87
C ILE A 760 34.64 4.60 -40.65
N ASP A 761 35.35 5.52 -39.98
CA ASP A 761 36.19 6.49 -40.67
C ASP A 761 37.41 5.85 -41.35
N MET A 762 38.00 4.79 -40.77
CA MET A 762 39.09 4.02 -41.40
C MET A 762 38.62 3.26 -42.64
N VAL A 763 37.45 2.61 -42.57
CA VAL A 763 36.82 1.91 -43.69
C VAL A 763 36.51 2.88 -44.83
N ASN A 764 35.95 4.04 -44.49
CA ASN A 764 35.61 5.08 -45.46
C ASN A 764 36.82 5.93 -45.91
N LYS A 765 38.04 5.61 -45.44
CA LYS A 765 39.28 6.34 -45.74
C LYS A 765 39.25 7.83 -45.38
N ARG A 766 38.44 8.19 -44.38
CA ARG A 766 38.44 9.50 -43.71
C ARG A 766 39.50 9.57 -42.61
N LEU A 767 39.85 8.43 -42.03
CA LEU A 767 40.97 8.24 -41.12
C LEU A 767 41.93 7.22 -41.73
N THR A 768 43.24 7.46 -41.67
CA THR A 768 44.26 6.50 -42.11
C THR A 768 45.38 6.45 -41.09
N ALA A 769 45.85 5.25 -40.77
CA ALA A 769 47.00 5.09 -39.88
C ALA A 769 48.28 5.54 -40.61
N LEU A 770 49.19 6.20 -39.88
CA LEU A 770 50.48 6.63 -40.44
C LEU A 770 51.43 5.43 -40.56
N ASP A 771 52.18 5.38 -41.67
CA ASP A 771 53.23 4.37 -41.87
C ASP A 771 54.39 4.61 -40.89
N GLY A 772 54.62 3.68 -39.95
CA GLY A 772 55.77 3.72 -39.03
C GLY A 772 55.41 3.51 -37.54
N ARG A 773 56.37 3.78 -36.65
CA ARG A 773 56.18 3.63 -35.20
C ARG A 773 55.48 4.86 -34.62
N MET A 774 54.20 4.74 -34.31
CA MET A 774 53.43 5.79 -33.64
C MET A 774 53.80 5.91 -32.15
N THR A 775 53.95 7.13 -31.66
CA THR A 775 54.08 7.45 -30.24
C THR A 775 52.71 7.58 -29.58
N ASP A 776 52.64 7.57 -28.25
CA ASP A 776 51.35 7.75 -27.55
C ASP A 776 50.75 9.15 -27.83
N LYS A 777 51.60 10.16 -28.07
CA LYS A 777 51.17 11.51 -28.47
C LYS A 777 50.53 11.51 -29.87
N ASP A 778 51.01 10.67 -30.78
CA ASP A 778 50.40 10.54 -32.11
C ASP A 778 49.04 9.84 -32.01
N ILE A 779 48.90 8.85 -31.11
CA ILE A 779 47.62 8.20 -30.82
C ILE A 779 46.63 9.18 -30.19
N GLU A 780 47.08 10.01 -29.24
CA GLU A 780 46.26 11.05 -28.62
C GLU A 780 45.69 12.02 -29.67
N GLY A 781 46.51 12.46 -30.62
CA GLY A 781 46.06 13.31 -31.73
C GLY A 781 45.01 12.64 -32.63
N ILE A 782 45.14 11.33 -32.88
CA ILE A 782 44.14 10.56 -33.65
C ILE A 782 42.82 10.40 -32.88
N VAL A 783 42.89 10.14 -31.58
CA VAL A 783 41.69 9.87 -30.75
C VAL A 783 40.95 11.16 -30.39
N HIS A 784 41.64 12.30 -30.33
CA HIS A 784 41.09 13.58 -29.85
C HIS A 784 39.70 13.95 -30.40
N PRO A 785 39.41 13.85 -31.71
CA PRO A 785 38.08 14.18 -32.25
C PRO A 785 36.95 13.25 -31.77
N TYR A 786 37.29 12.04 -31.33
CA TYR A 786 36.33 11.01 -30.91
C TYR A 786 36.15 10.93 -29.40
N LEU A 787 36.93 11.70 -28.62
CA LEU A 787 36.85 11.72 -27.15
C LEU A 787 35.48 12.16 -26.63
N VAL A 788 34.67 12.85 -27.44
CA VAL A 788 33.27 13.18 -27.11
C VAL A 788 32.43 11.95 -26.76
N TYR A 789 32.77 10.77 -27.28
CA TYR A 789 32.07 9.52 -27.00
C TYR A 789 32.61 8.76 -25.81
N LEU A 790 33.84 9.05 -25.37
CA LEU A 790 34.52 8.28 -24.33
C LEU A 790 33.72 8.26 -23.01
N PRO A 791 33.15 9.38 -22.50
CA PRO A 791 32.38 9.36 -21.25
C PRO A 791 31.15 8.44 -21.28
N TYR A 792 30.64 8.14 -22.47
CA TYR A 792 29.41 7.35 -22.69
C TYR A 792 29.72 5.94 -23.22
N ASP A 793 31.00 5.59 -23.33
CA ASP A 793 31.43 4.30 -23.84
C ASP A 793 31.25 3.21 -22.77
N PRO A 794 30.65 2.04 -23.09
CA PRO A 794 30.44 0.96 -22.11
C PRO A 794 31.72 0.48 -21.42
N THR A 795 32.89 0.74 -22.00
CA THR A 795 34.19 0.41 -21.43
C THR A 795 34.54 1.22 -20.18
N GLN A 796 33.90 2.39 -19.99
CA GLN A 796 34.08 3.26 -18.83
C GLN A 796 33.13 2.92 -17.67
N LEU A 797 32.14 2.05 -17.91
CA LEU A 797 31.12 1.69 -16.94
C LEU A 797 31.50 0.42 -16.17
N ASP A 798 31.04 0.32 -14.93
CA ASP A 798 31.22 -0.87 -14.09
C ASP A 798 30.22 -1.99 -14.46
N LEU A 799 30.31 -2.48 -15.69
CA LEU A 799 29.48 -3.57 -16.21
C LEU A 799 30.11 -4.93 -15.91
N ALA A 800 29.28 -5.90 -15.53
CA ALA A 800 29.69 -7.27 -15.24
C ALA A 800 30.36 -7.95 -16.46
N LYS A 801 31.66 -8.24 -16.36
CA LYS A 801 32.49 -8.73 -17.48
C LYS A 801 32.14 -10.14 -17.96
N ASP A 802 31.54 -10.93 -17.09
CA ASP A 802 31.05 -12.27 -17.34
C ASP A 802 29.69 -12.27 -18.03
N LEU A 803 28.89 -11.21 -17.85
CA LEU A 803 27.52 -11.07 -18.38
C LEU A 803 27.44 -10.19 -19.64
N VAL A 804 28.35 -9.23 -19.80
CA VAL A 804 28.33 -8.25 -20.91
C VAL A 804 29.56 -8.41 -21.80
N SER A 805 29.35 -8.35 -23.12
CA SER A 805 30.38 -8.30 -24.15
C SER A 805 30.37 -6.95 -24.87
N ILE A 806 31.54 -6.34 -25.05
CA ILE A 806 31.68 -5.04 -25.73
C ILE A 806 32.43 -5.24 -27.05
N HIS A 807 31.74 -4.97 -28.14
CA HIS A 807 32.26 -5.12 -29.51
C HIS A 807 32.78 -3.78 -30.06
N PRO A 808 33.66 -3.80 -31.07
CA PRO A 808 34.34 -2.59 -31.53
C PRO A 808 33.50 -1.71 -32.45
N HIS A 809 32.43 -2.26 -33.03
CA HIS A 809 31.49 -1.50 -33.87
C HIS A 809 30.07 -2.07 -33.80
N CYS A 810 29.11 -1.26 -34.24
CA CYS A 810 27.67 -1.55 -34.21
C CYS A 810 27.22 -2.68 -35.16
N TYR A 811 28.00 -2.99 -36.21
CA TYR A 811 27.70 -4.06 -37.18
C TYR A 811 28.04 -5.46 -36.65
N ARG A 812 27.28 -6.49 -37.01
CA ARG A 812 27.54 -7.91 -36.73
C ARG A 812 28.59 -8.50 -37.68
N GLU A 813 28.69 -8.00 -38.92
CA GLU A 813 29.70 -8.42 -39.88
C GLU A 813 31.13 -8.04 -39.46
N VAL A 814 32.11 -8.81 -39.94
CA VAL A 814 33.53 -8.52 -39.69
C VAL A 814 33.99 -7.38 -40.61
N VAL A 815 34.61 -6.36 -40.02
CA VAL A 815 35.14 -5.21 -40.75
C VAL A 815 36.62 -5.43 -41.09
N SER A 816 36.99 -5.17 -42.35
CA SER A 816 38.36 -5.30 -42.84
C SER A 816 39.12 -3.98 -42.72
N VAL A 817 40.27 -4.00 -42.04
CA VAL A 817 41.22 -2.88 -41.91
C VAL A 817 42.64 -3.31 -42.26
N THR A 818 43.55 -2.38 -42.50
CA THR A 818 44.97 -2.69 -42.72
C THR A 818 45.67 -3.13 -41.44
N ILE A 819 46.83 -3.79 -41.56
CA ILE A 819 47.60 -4.22 -40.39
C ILE A 819 48.05 -3.05 -39.49
N HIS A 820 48.32 -1.88 -40.10
CA HIS A 820 48.69 -0.68 -39.37
C HIS A 820 47.49 -0.11 -38.60
N GLU A 821 46.32 -0.04 -39.24
CA GLU A 821 45.06 0.37 -38.58
C GLU A 821 44.70 -0.57 -37.42
N TYR A 822 44.82 -1.89 -37.59
CA TYR A 822 44.58 -2.85 -36.52
C TYR A 822 45.49 -2.63 -35.31
N SER A 823 46.79 -2.40 -35.55
CA SER A 823 47.74 -2.10 -34.47
C SER A 823 47.43 -0.81 -33.73
N VAL A 824 46.85 0.19 -34.41
CA VAL A 824 46.40 1.44 -33.79
C VAL A 824 45.17 1.18 -32.92
N LEU A 825 44.18 0.43 -33.41
CA LEU A 825 42.96 0.08 -32.67
C LEU A 825 43.25 -0.74 -31.40
N ASP A 826 44.14 -1.73 -31.46
CA ASP A 826 44.57 -2.51 -30.28
C ASP A 826 45.24 -1.62 -29.22
N ARG A 827 46.05 -0.65 -29.65
CA ARG A 827 46.70 0.28 -28.72
C ARG A 827 45.70 1.26 -28.10
N ILE A 828 44.73 1.76 -28.87
CA ILE A 828 43.64 2.61 -28.37
C ILE A 828 42.78 1.83 -27.36
N SER A 829 42.46 0.57 -27.65
CA SER A 829 41.70 -0.29 -26.74
C SER A 829 42.35 -0.36 -25.37
N ARG A 830 43.68 -0.50 -25.30
CA ARG A 830 44.44 -0.54 -24.04
C ARG A 830 44.57 0.81 -23.35
N LEU A 831 44.78 1.89 -24.11
CA LEU A 831 45.03 3.22 -23.54
C LEU A 831 43.76 3.93 -23.06
N TYR A 832 42.64 3.79 -23.79
CA TYR A 832 41.41 4.54 -23.54
C TYR A 832 40.22 3.67 -23.14
N LEU A 833 40.16 2.41 -23.58
CA LEU A 833 38.98 1.53 -23.44
C LEU A 833 39.23 0.35 -22.48
N ASN A 834 40.21 0.49 -21.60
CA ASN A 834 40.53 -0.48 -20.53
C ASN A 834 40.83 -1.92 -21.01
N GLY A 835 41.17 -2.09 -22.29
CA GLY A 835 41.35 -3.40 -22.93
C GLY A 835 40.09 -4.28 -22.93
N ARG A 836 38.89 -3.67 -22.80
CA ARG A 836 37.61 -4.40 -22.68
C ARG A 836 36.94 -4.71 -24.02
N VAL A 837 37.39 -4.11 -25.12
CA VAL A 837 36.81 -4.29 -26.44
C VAL A 837 37.40 -5.53 -27.12
N ASP A 838 36.55 -6.44 -27.58
CA ASP A 838 36.99 -7.62 -28.34
C ASP A 838 37.20 -7.28 -29.83
N LEU A 839 38.45 -7.09 -30.25
CA LEU A 839 38.78 -6.87 -31.67
C LEU A 839 38.80 -8.16 -32.50
N THR A 840 39.04 -9.31 -31.88
CA THR A 840 39.52 -10.52 -32.59
C THR A 840 38.47 -11.18 -33.46
N GLN A 841 37.19 -11.07 -33.08
CA GLN A 841 36.08 -11.69 -33.82
C GLN A 841 35.38 -10.74 -34.79
N PHE A 842 35.65 -9.43 -34.69
CA PHE A 842 34.86 -8.40 -35.38
C PHE A 842 35.70 -7.55 -36.33
N VAL A 843 37.03 -7.58 -36.22
CA VAL A 843 37.93 -6.86 -37.12
C VAL A 843 38.96 -7.84 -37.71
N CYS A 844 39.07 -7.87 -39.04
CA CYS A 844 40.07 -8.66 -39.74
C CYS A 844 41.09 -7.78 -40.47
N VAL A 845 42.29 -8.34 -40.68
CA VAL A 845 43.33 -7.67 -41.46
C VAL A 845 43.13 -7.99 -42.94
N GLY A 846 42.67 -7.00 -43.69
CA GLY A 846 42.59 -7.05 -45.15
C GLY A 846 43.96 -6.87 -45.80
N ALA A 847 44.14 -7.46 -46.99
CA ALA A 847 45.36 -7.37 -47.79
C ALA A 847 45.61 -5.96 -48.33
#